data_AF-A0A1N6NN23-F1
#
_entry.id   AF-A0A1N6NN23-F1
#
_cell.length_a   1.000
_cell.length_b   1.000
_cell.length_c   1.000
_cell.angle_alpha   90.00
_cell.angle_beta   90.00
_cell.angle_gamma   90.00
#
_symmetry.space_group_name_H-M   'P 1'
#
loop_
_entity.id
_entity.type
_entity.pdbx_description
1 polymer ?
#
loop_
_entity_poly.entity_id
_entity_poly.type
_entity_poly.pdbx_seq_one_letter_code
_entity_poly.pdbx_strand_id
1 'polypeptide(L)'
;MSHRLYLYNKAEIGSSEDDCLPLMEWGYELPLLLHPLFAQGACVGNNCYNDPHSEEGLYAEAPAGIEALRAFYAFIERHAGSLLDDVEAFRNAHARIFQLLDGRARHAWFHLDAWDLFNMSDDDRRAQADALLEEIARSNACIREAIDNDNPRLLDNCPGVDAPWAGSFRALLNQAAYDYGWEPLGSMLPVQDEDAPQIFCENQRYGLRATDGRVLIEPRYQAFYEFDGASDRACVQLDGRFGYVDRQGREVIACQFEEAYDFAGEHALVAEGGKLGLIDLQGRLTVPCQFDAGEPLDHGGSCWAVQQGELWGAIDPQGNWQLPAQYQQIQAYEGYYAARPAKGPQHLFTTRFHDLGAIGTDNLQSFDLDGREIYLIRRRDGQQWRWRALDDQGQTLLPGEYQALDYLYDLQAWQVRDNRLYGLYRHQQQRWLLPCAYTRIELQLGCRSADGSHYCRVQEGKRWGLYRGGAQPGWSAEPRFERLESLYDNYFSACLEGRWGILDSDGQWLREPFDQAPAERRFVQGEERALVFHDDLAWRLEEDGSSQPLAAERALQIVDRYAQFGLSEVQQACLQRSAGDLWLALDAHRRGLAALETQDYEKARPLLLQAVELGNSDALNDLGCLLDHADQDHAGALAYFQRASDAGSALAARNLGDCYRQGRGCAQDRALARHYLQLATERGHRPAHLELAQLLFEEEADYDLALQHFEAAWRYGDKDASANYLGWLHEQREDYAQARRYYQHSLRRGDGYAHWRMGRQYLHGLGGKVDPGKAREHLQQACTEQYEDAYLDLAELLLGNAADQEQALEWLRKALDAGVAGARERAEELLAMRRQPGPLARLLDRLRQ
;
A
#
# COMPACT_ATOMS: atom_id res chain seq x y z
N MET A 1 8.36 -9.24 5.76
CA MET A 1 7.04 -9.49 5.15
C MET A 1 6.68 -8.23 4.39
N SER A 2 6.07 -8.32 3.20
CA SER A 2 5.66 -7.13 2.46
C SER A 2 4.41 -6.56 3.12
N HIS A 3 4.47 -5.33 3.60
CA HIS A 3 3.31 -4.62 4.13
C HIS A 3 2.48 -4.06 2.95
N ARG A 4 1.18 -4.32 2.93
CA ARG A 4 0.28 -3.99 1.80
C ARG A 4 -1.05 -3.39 2.27
N LEU A 5 -1.70 -2.58 1.43
CA LEU A 5 -3.10 -2.18 1.57
C LEU A 5 -3.99 -3.06 0.68
N TYR A 6 -5.22 -3.26 1.13
CA TYR A 6 -6.22 -4.04 0.40
C TYR A 6 -7.53 -3.26 0.22
N LEU A 7 -8.12 -3.29 -0.98
CA LEU A 7 -9.42 -2.67 -1.28
C LEU A 7 -10.46 -3.72 -1.67
N TYR A 8 -11.65 -3.60 -1.08
CA TYR A 8 -12.79 -4.46 -1.33
C TYR A 8 -14.05 -3.63 -1.62
N ASN A 9 -15.02 -4.19 -2.38
CA ASN A 9 -16.39 -3.71 -2.42
C ASN A 9 -17.30 -4.66 -1.61
N LYS A 10 -17.93 -4.14 -0.54
CA LYS A 10 -18.61 -4.89 0.53
C LYS A 10 -20.04 -4.44 0.78
N ALA A 11 -20.89 -5.39 1.19
CA ALA A 11 -22.31 -5.16 1.46
C ALA A 11 -22.51 -4.36 2.76
N GLU A 12 -21.85 -4.78 3.85
CA GLU A 12 -21.96 -4.15 5.16
C GLU A 12 -20.59 -3.74 5.73
N ILE A 13 -20.60 -2.72 6.59
CA ILE A 13 -19.42 -2.27 7.35
C ILE A 13 -19.14 -3.28 8.46
N GLY A 14 -17.89 -3.75 8.55
CA GLY A 14 -17.42 -4.58 9.65
C GLY A 14 -17.84 -6.05 9.61
N SER A 15 -18.52 -6.51 8.54
CA SER A 15 -18.87 -7.93 8.38
C SER A 15 -17.75 -8.71 7.69
N SER A 16 -17.30 -9.81 8.31
CA SER A 16 -16.39 -10.78 7.70
C SER A 16 -17.11 -11.93 6.99
N GLU A 17 -18.44 -12.02 7.11
CA GLU A 17 -19.27 -13.12 6.60
C GLU A 17 -19.95 -12.82 5.26
N ASP A 18 -19.89 -11.57 4.78
CA ASP A 18 -20.54 -11.13 3.54
C ASP A 18 -19.69 -11.40 2.30
N ASP A 19 -20.35 -11.77 1.21
CA ASP A 19 -19.75 -11.75 -0.13
C ASP A 19 -19.14 -10.37 -0.42
N CYS A 20 -17.89 -10.38 -0.90
CA CYS A 20 -17.19 -9.16 -1.29
C CYS A 20 -16.48 -9.35 -2.62
N LEU A 21 -16.31 -8.24 -3.35
CA LEU A 21 -15.45 -8.20 -4.53
C LEU A 21 -14.06 -7.69 -4.10
N PRO A 22 -13.01 -8.54 -4.13
CA PRO A 22 -11.65 -8.08 -3.96
C PRO A 22 -11.20 -7.29 -5.19
N LEU A 23 -10.64 -6.10 -4.98
CA LEU A 23 -10.21 -5.19 -6.05
C LEU A 23 -8.68 -5.04 -6.06
N MET A 24 -8.11 -4.52 -4.97
CA MET A 24 -6.71 -4.10 -4.91
C MET A 24 -5.95 -4.79 -3.78
N GLU A 25 -4.72 -5.19 -4.07
CA GLU A 25 -3.62 -5.46 -3.14
C GLU A 25 -2.43 -4.60 -3.61
N TRP A 26 -2.04 -3.58 -2.85
CA TRP A 26 -1.09 -2.54 -3.30
C TRP A 26 -0.25 -1.95 -2.18
N GLY A 27 1.00 -1.57 -2.49
CA GLY A 27 2.10 -1.12 -1.61
C GLY A 27 1.77 -0.47 -0.24
N TYR A 28 2.29 0.74 0.02
CA TYR A 28 2.17 1.41 1.34
C TYR A 28 1.20 2.60 1.33
N GLU A 29 0.60 2.90 0.17
CA GLU A 29 -0.34 4.00 -0.01
C GLU A 29 -1.51 3.58 -0.92
N LEU A 30 -2.67 4.20 -0.73
CA LEU A 30 -3.72 4.19 -1.73
C LEU A 30 -3.28 5.13 -2.87
N PRO A 31 -3.15 4.66 -4.12
CA PRO A 31 -2.74 5.52 -5.23
C PRO A 31 -3.67 6.74 -5.37
N LEU A 32 -3.11 7.93 -5.56
CA LEU A 32 -3.86 9.19 -5.68
C LEU A 32 -5.00 9.11 -6.72
N LEU A 33 -4.77 8.35 -7.80
CA LEU A 33 -5.74 8.08 -8.87
C LEU A 33 -7.04 7.45 -8.37
N LEU A 34 -7.00 6.72 -7.25
CA LEU A 34 -8.12 5.98 -6.66
C LEU A 34 -8.74 6.70 -5.44
N HIS A 35 -8.16 7.81 -4.97
CA HIS A 35 -8.71 8.60 -3.86
C HIS A 35 -10.18 9.02 -4.07
N PRO A 36 -10.66 9.32 -5.30
CA PRO A 36 -12.08 9.62 -5.54
C PRO A 36 -13.06 8.53 -5.12
N LEU A 37 -12.65 7.26 -5.02
CA LEU A 37 -13.50 6.19 -4.49
C LEU A 37 -13.95 6.44 -3.04
N PHE A 38 -13.24 7.30 -2.31
CA PHE A 38 -13.51 7.69 -0.93
C PHE A 38 -14.00 9.15 -0.81
N ALA A 39 -14.54 9.73 -1.88
CA ALA A 39 -14.97 11.13 -1.91
C ALA A 39 -16.21 11.44 -1.05
N GLN A 40 -17.03 10.44 -0.72
CA GLN A 40 -18.30 10.61 0.00
C GLN A 40 -18.59 9.46 0.97
N GLY A 41 -19.21 9.79 2.11
CA GLY A 41 -19.58 8.81 3.13
C GLY A 41 -18.37 8.13 3.80
N ALA A 42 -17.19 8.75 3.74
CA ALA A 42 -15.98 8.15 4.26
C ALA A 42 -15.99 8.09 5.79
N CYS A 43 -15.76 6.90 6.36
CA CYS A 43 -15.74 6.68 7.80
C CYS A 43 -14.80 5.55 8.19
N VAL A 44 -14.37 5.52 9.45
CA VAL A 44 -13.63 4.38 10.01
C VAL A 44 -14.57 3.50 10.82
N GLY A 45 -14.59 2.21 10.48
CA GLY A 45 -15.37 1.16 11.15
C GLY A 45 -14.49 -0.05 11.50
N ASN A 46 -15.13 -1.18 11.80
CA ASN A 46 -14.38 -2.40 12.14
C ASN A 46 -13.60 -2.90 10.91
N ASN A 47 -12.37 -3.37 11.14
CA ASN A 47 -11.66 -4.16 10.14
C ASN A 47 -12.31 -5.54 9.99
N CYS A 48 -12.14 -6.22 8.85
CA CYS A 48 -12.90 -7.44 8.53
C CYS A 48 -12.07 -8.73 8.45
N TYR A 49 -10.76 -8.66 8.22
CA TYR A 49 -9.98 -9.86 7.88
C TYR A 49 -8.82 -10.15 8.82
N ASN A 50 -8.06 -9.11 9.18
CA ASN A 50 -6.89 -9.27 10.05
C ASN A 50 -7.25 -9.31 11.53
N ASP A 51 -8.13 -8.40 11.97
CA ASP A 51 -8.72 -8.40 13.31
C ASP A 51 -10.15 -7.81 13.26
N PRO A 52 -11.19 -8.66 13.26
CA PRO A 52 -12.59 -8.25 13.19
C PRO A 52 -13.08 -7.34 14.33
N HIS A 53 -12.30 -7.23 15.40
CA HIS A 53 -12.64 -6.42 16.58
C HIS A 53 -11.93 -5.06 16.61
N SER A 54 -11.11 -4.80 15.61
CA SER A 54 -10.30 -3.58 15.53
C SER A 54 -11.05 -2.48 14.76
N GLU A 55 -11.01 -1.24 15.23
CA GLU A 55 -11.78 -0.10 14.68
C GLU A 55 -10.93 0.75 13.72
N GLU A 56 -10.16 0.14 12.83
CA GLU A 56 -9.24 0.83 11.91
C GLU A 56 -9.51 0.55 10.43
N GLY A 57 -10.64 -0.07 10.08
CA GLY A 57 -11.04 -0.27 8.69
C GLY A 57 -11.62 1.00 8.07
N LEU A 58 -11.14 1.43 6.92
CA LEU A 58 -11.66 2.62 6.22
C LEU A 58 -12.80 2.21 5.28
N TYR A 59 -13.88 2.98 5.24
CA TYR A 59 -15.05 2.72 4.40
C TYR A 59 -15.50 3.98 3.68
N ALA A 60 -16.15 3.85 2.52
CA ALA A 60 -16.85 4.92 1.81
C ALA A 60 -18.01 4.39 0.96
N GLU A 61 -18.97 5.26 0.62
CA GLU A 61 -20.14 4.88 -0.19
C GLU A 61 -19.74 4.58 -1.63
N ALA A 62 -19.90 3.33 -2.06
CA ALA A 62 -19.39 2.87 -3.36
C ALA A 62 -20.05 3.58 -4.56
N PRO A 63 -21.39 3.75 -4.64
CA PRO A 63 -22.01 4.44 -5.78
C PRO A 63 -21.51 5.87 -5.94
N ALA A 64 -21.36 6.60 -4.83
CA ALA A 64 -20.87 7.97 -4.84
C ALA A 64 -19.38 8.05 -5.20
N GLY A 65 -18.57 7.11 -4.70
CA GLY A 65 -17.15 6.99 -5.05
C GLY A 65 -16.92 6.71 -6.54
N ILE A 66 -17.73 5.82 -7.14
CA ILE A 66 -17.65 5.52 -8.58
C ILE A 66 -17.95 6.76 -9.42
N GLU A 67 -18.98 7.54 -9.06
CA GLU A 67 -19.33 8.77 -9.77
C GLU A 67 -18.26 9.86 -9.61
N ALA A 68 -17.66 9.99 -8.43
CA ALA A 68 -16.54 10.92 -8.21
C ALA A 68 -15.31 10.53 -9.04
N LEU A 69 -14.99 9.23 -9.11
CA LEU A 69 -13.90 8.73 -9.97
C LEU A 69 -14.19 9.00 -11.45
N ARG A 70 -15.44 8.81 -11.88
CA ARG A 70 -15.88 9.09 -13.25
C ARG A 70 -15.71 10.55 -13.62
N ALA A 71 -16.08 11.47 -12.73
CA ALA A 71 -15.88 12.90 -12.93
C ALA A 71 -14.39 13.25 -13.07
N PHE A 72 -13.53 12.61 -12.29
CA PHE A 72 -12.09 12.81 -12.34
C PHE A 72 -11.45 12.31 -13.64
N TYR A 73 -11.78 11.10 -14.09
CA TYR A 73 -11.26 10.56 -15.36
C TYR A 73 -11.77 11.34 -16.56
N ALA A 74 -13.02 11.80 -16.54
CA ALA A 74 -13.55 12.70 -17.55
C ALA A 74 -12.82 14.05 -17.59
N PHE A 75 -12.36 14.56 -16.44
CA PHE A 75 -11.53 15.76 -16.37
C PHE A 75 -10.13 15.53 -16.96
N ILE A 76 -9.48 14.42 -16.62
CA ILE A 76 -8.18 14.03 -17.18
C ILE A 76 -8.28 13.92 -18.72
N GLU A 77 -9.31 13.27 -19.24
CA GLU A 77 -9.49 13.11 -20.69
C GLU A 77 -9.72 14.45 -21.41
N ARG A 78 -10.48 15.38 -20.81
CA ARG A 78 -10.63 16.74 -21.36
C ARG A 78 -9.30 17.49 -21.47
N HIS A 79 -8.38 17.24 -20.54
CA HIS A 79 -7.06 17.88 -20.47
C HIS A 79 -5.93 16.97 -20.96
N ALA A 80 -6.26 15.97 -21.79
CA ALA A 80 -5.33 14.95 -22.29
C ALA A 80 -4.02 15.55 -22.87
N GLY A 81 -4.11 16.63 -23.64
CA GLY A 81 -2.94 17.27 -24.25
C GLY A 81 -1.94 17.90 -23.27
N SER A 82 -2.33 18.08 -22.00
CA SER A 82 -1.44 18.57 -20.94
C SER A 82 -1.07 17.51 -19.90
N LEU A 83 -1.84 16.43 -19.81
CA LEU A 83 -1.74 15.44 -18.73
C LEU A 83 -1.31 14.06 -19.20
N LEU A 84 -1.54 13.68 -20.46
CA LEU A 84 -1.32 12.30 -20.94
C LEU A 84 -0.21 12.24 -21.99
N ASP A 85 0.68 11.28 -21.83
CA ASP A 85 1.68 10.91 -22.82
C ASP A 85 1.11 9.90 -23.83
N ASP A 86 0.19 9.03 -23.40
CA ASP A 86 -0.53 8.07 -24.25
C ASP A 86 -2.05 8.09 -23.98
N VAL A 87 -2.78 8.76 -24.88
CA VAL A 87 -4.24 8.92 -24.79
C VAL A 87 -4.98 7.61 -25.05
N GLU A 88 -4.44 6.72 -25.89
CA GLU A 88 -5.11 5.46 -26.25
C GLU A 88 -4.99 4.44 -25.11
N ALA A 89 -3.80 4.32 -24.52
CA ALA A 89 -3.59 3.52 -23.32
C ALA A 89 -4.47 4.00 -22.15
N PHE A 90 -4.55 5.31 -21.93
CA PHE A 90 -5.46 5.87 -20.93
C PHE A 90 -6.93 5.49 -21.18
N ARG A 91 -7.41 5.60 -22.43
CA ARG A 91 -8.80 5.22 -22.77
C ARG A 91 -9.08 3.73 -22.54
N ASN A 92 -8.10 2.88 -22.81
CA ASN A 92 -8.22 1.44 -22.55
C ASN A 92 -8.31 1.15 -21.05
N ALA A 93 -7.43 1.73 -20.23
CA ALA A 93 -7.50 1.63 -18.77
C ALA A 93 -8.82 2.20 -18.23
N HIS A 94 -9.23 3.37 -18.71
CA HIS A 94 -10.50 4.03 -18.39
C HIS A 94 -11.70 3.11 -18.64
N ALA A 95 -11.76 2.45 -19.81
CA ALA A 95 -12.84 1.53 -20.16
C ALA A 95 -12.88 0.30 -19.22
N ARG A 96 -11.72 -0.30 -18.94
CA ARG A 96 -11.60 -1.48 -18.07
C ARG A 96 -12.03 -1.18 -16.64
N ILE A 97 -11.59 -0.04 -16.09
CA ILE A 97 -11.95 0.41 -14.74
C ILE A 97 -13.47 0.51 -14.61
N PHE A 98 -14.16 1.19 -15.52
CA PHE A 98 -15.61 1.36 -15.39
C PHE A 98 -16.40 0.13 -15.82
N GLN A 99 -15.89 -0.73 -16.72
CA GLN A 99 -16.49 -2.05 -16.96
C GLN A 99 -16.51 -2.89 -15.67
N LEU A 100 -15.40 -2.92 -14.94
CA LEU A 100 -15.28 -3.60 -13.66
C LEU A 100 -16.22 -3.01 -12.60
N LEU A 101 -16.15 -1.69 -12.40
CA LEU A 101 -16.93 -1.01 -11.35
C LEU A 101 -18.43 -1.08 -11.62
N ASP A 102 -18.87 -0.83 -12.85
CA ASP A 102 -20.30 -0.85 -13.22
C ASP A 102 -20.84 -2.29 -13.29
N GLY A 103 -20.01 -3.26 -13.69
CA GLY A 103 -20.42 -4.66 -13.87
C GLY A 103 -20.44 -5.47 -12.58
N ARG A 104 -19.43 -5.27 -11.71
CA ARG A 104 -19.11 -6.17 -10.60
C ARG A 104 -19.17 -5.52 -9.21
N ALA A 105 -18.89 -4.22 -9.07
CA ALA A 105 -18.90 -3.54 -7.76
C ALA A 105 -20.34 -3.20 -7.29
N ARG A 106 -21.13 -4.24 -6.99
CA ARG A 106 -22.58 -4.14 -6.72
C ARG A 106 -22.92 -3.82 -5.27
N HIS A 107 -21.94 -3.82 -4.37
CA HIS A 107 -22.16 -3.64 -2.95
C HIS A 107 -22.05 -2.18 -2.51
N ALA A 108 -22.62 -1.86 -1.34
CA ALA A 108 -22.84 -0.49 -0.88
C ALA A 108 -21.56 0.27 -0.49
N TRP A 109 -20.50 -0.44 -0.08
CA TRP A 109 -19.31 0.17 0.51
C TRP A 109 -18.03 -0.22 -0.22
N PHE A 110 -17.10 0.72 -0.38
CA PHE A 110 -15.68 0.38 -0.52
C PHE A 110 -15.07 0.26 0.87
N HIS A 111 -14.20 -0.72 1.05
CA HIS A 111 -13.46 -0.97 2.28
C HIS A 111 -11.95 -1.04 1.99
N LEU A 112 -11.19 -0.12 2.56
CA LEU A 112 -9.72 -0.11 2.53
C LEU A 112 -9.18 -0.65 3.85
N ASP A 113 -8.53 -1.81 3.79
CA ASP A 113 -7.81 -2.44 4.90
C ASP A 113 -6.33 -2.05 4.82
N ALA A 114 -5.88 -1.28 5.82
CA ALA A 114 -4.51 -0.80 5.97
C ALA A 114 -3.82 -1.38 7.21
N TRP A 115 -4.28 -2.53 7.71
CA TRP A 115 -3.75 -3.18 8.91
C TRP A 115 -2.24 -3.40 8.90
N ASP A 116 -1.69 -3.88 7.78
CA ASP A 116 -0.25 -4.15 7.66
C ASP A 116 0.59 -2.86 7.74
N LEU A 117 0.03 -1.74 7.27
CA LEU A 117 0.63 -0.41 7.34
C LEU A 117 0.58 0.12 8.78
N PHE A 118 -0.56 -0.01 9.46
CA PHE A 118 -0.73 0.52 10.82
C PHE A 118 0.11 -0.22 11.87
N ASN A 119 0.53 -1.45 11.59
CA ASN A 119 1.42 -2.21 12.46
C ASN A 119 2.93 -1.93 12.21
N MET A 120 3.27 -0.90 11.42
CA MET A 120 4.67 -0.51 11.18
C MET A 120 5.25 0.40 12.27
N SER A 121 4.40 1.00 13.12
CA SER A 121 4.82 1.77 14.30
C SER A 121 3.99 1.37 15.52
N ASP A 122 4.45 1.78 16.70
CA ASP A 122 3.70 1.62 17.97
C ASP A 122 2.61 2.70 18.15
N ASP A 123 2.30 3.48 17.10
CA ASP A 123 1.31 4.56 17.15
C ASP A 123 -0.13 4.01 17.19
N ASP A 124 -1.05 4.79 17.75
CA ASP A 124 -2.46 4.41 17.83
C ASP A 124 -3.07 4.17 16.44
N ARG A 125 -3.46 2.93 16.15
CA ARG A 125 -3.94 2.51 14.82
C ARG A 125 -5.22 3.22 14.39
N ARG A 126 -6.07 3.60 15.36
CA ARG A 126 -7.25 4.42 15.08
C ARG A 126 -6.86 5.82 14.62
N ALA A 127 -5.91 6.46 15.29
CA ALA A 127 -5.36 7.75 14.87
C ALA A 127 -4.69 7.66 13.49
N GLN A 128 -3.99 6.56 13.18
CA GLN A 128 -3.42 6.33 11.86
C GLN A 128 -4.51 6.20 10.77
N ALA A 129 -5.61 5.47 11.06
CA ALA A 129 -6.76 5.35 10.16
C ALA A 129 -7.46 6.70 9.90
N ASP A 130 -7.67 7.48 10.97
CA ASP A 130 -8.24 8.82 10.87
C ASP A 130 -7.31 9.76 10.05
N ALA A 131 -5.99 9.69 10.25
CA ALA A 131 -5.01 10.48 9.50
C ALA A 131 -4.99 10.13 8.00
N LEU A 132 -5.08 8.83 7.67
CA LEU A 132 -5.15 8.37 6.28
C LEU A 132 -6.44 8.86 5.59
N LEU A 133 -7.59 8.82 6.26
CA LEU A 133 -8.82 9.41 5.72
C LEU A 133 -8.72 10.92 5.51
N GLU A 134 -8.04 11.64 6.40
CA GLU A 134 -7.83 13.07 6.24
C GLU A 134 -6.92 13.42 5.06
N GLU A 135 -5.91 12.60 4.81
CA GLU A 135 -5.09 12.73 3.60
C GLU A 135 -5.91 12.53 2.34
N ILE A 136 -6.67 11.43 2.27
CA ILE A 136 -7.58 11.14 1.15
C ILE A 136 -8.60 12.27 0.95
N ALA A 137 -9.13 12.83 2.03
CA ALA A 137 -10.06 13.95 1.98
C ALA A 137 -9.41 15.23 1.41
N ARG A 138 -8.15 15.53 1.78
CA ARG A 138 -7.39 16.67 1.23
C ARG A 138 -7.12 16.49 -0.26
N SER A 139 -6.73 15.29 -0.68
CA SER A 139 -6.56 14.95 -2.09
C SER A 139 -7.86 15.12 -2.88
N ASN A 140 -8.98 14.61 -2.35
CA ASN A 140 -10.29 14.78 -2.98
C ASN A 140 -10.75 16.23 -3.05
N ALA A 141 -10.40 17.07 -2.07
CA ALA A 141 -10.64 18.52 -2.13
C ALA A 141 -9.83 19.18 -3.26
N CYS A 142 -8.54 18.84 -3.39
CA CYS A 142 -7.67 19.29 -4.48
C CYS A 142 -8.20 18.87 -5.86
N ILE A 143 -8.59 17.60 -6.02
CA ILE A 143 -9.17 17.08 -7.27
C ILE A 143 -10.45 17.84 -7.62
N ARG A 144 -11.33 18.06 -6.63
CA ARG A 144 -12.57 18.80 -6.82
C ARG A 144 -12.31 20.24 -7.23
N GLU A 145 -11.35 20.91 -6.59
CA GLU A 145 -10.95 22.27 -6.95
C GLU A 145 -10.42 22.34 -8.39
N ALA A 146 -9.61 21.37 -8.82
CA ALA A 146 -9.13 21.27 -10.20
C ALA A 146 -10.28 21.11 -11.21
N ILE A 147 -11.26 20.25 -10.90
CA ILE A 147 -12.44 20.02 -11.73
C ILE A 147 -13.32 21.27 -11.79
N ASP A 148 -13.63 21.89 -10.65
CA ASP A 148 -14.52 23.04 -10.52
C ASP A 148 -13.96 24.27 -11.24
N ASN A 149 -12.63 24.43 -11.25
CA ASN A 149 -11.93 25.51 -11.95
C ASN A 149 -11.47 25.15 -13.37
N ASP A 150 -11.79 23.93 -13.83
CA ASP A 150 -11.33 23.34 -15.10
C ASP A 150 -9.81 23.55 -15.36
N ASN A 151 -8.99 23.42 -14.31
CA ASN A 151 -7.57 23.75 -14.33
C ASN A 151 -6.68 22.58 -13.87
N PRO A 152 -6.02 21.86 -14.81
CA PRO A 152 -5.25 20.66 -14.47
C PRO A 152 -3.99 20.94 -13.66
N ARG A 153 -3.48 22.18 -13.62
CA ARG A 153 -2.31 22.54 -12.80
C ARG A 153 -2.59 22.51 -11.31
N LEU A 154 -3.86 22.62 -10.90
CA LEU A 154 -4.22 22.55 -9.48
C LEU A 154 -4.00 21.15 -8.91
N LEU A 155 -3.93 20.12 -9.77
CA LEU A 155 -3.61 18.76 -9.34
C LEU A 155 -2.18 18.62 -8.81
N ASP A 156 -1.26 19.53 -9.18
CA ASP A 156 0.09 19.56 -8.63
C ASP A 156 0.12 19.90 -7.12
N ASN A 157 -0.97 20.46 -6.59
CA ASN A 157 -1.11 20.79 -5.17
C ASN A 157 -1.68 19.63 -4.33
N CYS A 158 -2.01 18.50 -4.96
CA CYS A 158 -2.58 17.38 -4.22
C CYS A 158 -1.51 16.75 -3.31
N PRO A 159 -1.86 16.37 -2.07
CA PRO A 159 -0.92 15.71 -1.15
C PRO A 159 -0.21 14.53 -1.82
N GLY A 160 1.12 14.48 -1.68
CA GLY A 160 1.96 13.41 -2.25
C GLY A 160 2.47 13.67 -3.67
N VAL A 161 1.97 14.69 -4.37
CA VAL A 161 2.46 15.07 -5.72
C VAL A 161 3.76 15.87 -5.66
N ASP A 162 3.99 16.61 -4.57
CA ASP A 162 5.24 17.33 -4.27
C ASP A 162 6.36 16.39 -3.79
N ALA A 163 6.09 15.08 -3.69
CA ALA A 163 7.09 14.11 -3.35
C ALA A 163 8.24 14.12 -4.39
N PRO A 164 9.51 13.97 -3.96
CA PRO A 164 10.67 14.14 -4.82
C PRO A 164 10.74 13.22 -6.06
N TRP A 165 9.93 12.15 -6.09
CA TRP A 165 9.87 11.16 -7.17
C TRP A 165 8.70 11.38 -8.14
N ALA A 166 7.71 12.20 -7.78
CA ALA A 166 6.56 12.52 -8.63
C ALA A 166 6.80 13.83 -9.40
N GLY A 167 7.21 14.91 -8.70
CA GLY A 167 7.58 16.20 -9.29
C GLY A 167 6.44 17.00 -9.96
N SER A 168 5.38 16.34 -10.44
CA SER A 168 4.10 16.90 -10.92
C SER A 168 3.04 15.80 -11.04
N PHE A 169 1.77 16.17 -11.06
CA PHE A 169 0.67 15.22 -11.22
C PHE A 169 0.74 14.52 -12.58
N ARG A 170 1.16 15.24 -13.63
CA ARG A 170 1.39 14.66 -14.97
C ARG A 170 2.40 13.52 -14.91
N ALA A 171 3.53 13.73 -14.25
CA ALA A 171 4.57 12.70 -14.16
C ALA A 171 4.08 11.49 -13.37
N LEU A 172 3.33 11.69 -12.28
CA LEU A 172 2.66 10.62 -11.53
C LEU A 172 1.67 9.82 -12.40
N LEU A 173 0.80 10.51 -13.14
CA LEU A 173 -0.24 9.93 -13.98
C LEU A 173 0.31 9.02 -15.10
N ASN A 174 1.48 9.35 -15.67
CA ASN A 174 2.08 8.62 -16.79
C ASN A 174 3.09 7.54 -16.37
N GLN A 175 3.19 7.23 -15.08
CA GLN A 175 4.02 6.12 -14.63
C GLN A 175 3.41 4.78 -15.08
N ALA A 176 4.16 4.02 -15.90
CA ALA A 176 3.73 2.73 -16.43
C ALA A 176 3.30 1.74 -15.33
N ALA A 177 3.90 1.83 -14.13
CA ALA A 177 3.56 0.95 -13.00
C ALA A 177 2.12 1.11 -12.49
N TYR A 178 1.45 2.24 -12.76
CA TYR A 178 0.07 2.46 -12.32
C TYR A 178 -0.97 2.08 -13.38
N ASP A 179 -0.59 1.93 -14.66
CA ASP A 179 -1.50 1.75 -15.81
C ASP A 179 -2.76 2.63 -15.71
N TYR A 180 -2.56 3.93 -15.45
CA TYR A 180 -3.63 4.90 -15.22
C TYR A 180 -4.68 4.46 -14.17
N GLY A 181 -4.26 3.74 -13.14
CA GLY A 181 -5.09 3.24 -12.04
C GLY A 181 -5.64 1.84 -12.23
N TRP A 182 -5.49 1.22 -13.41
CA TRP A 182 -5.96 -0.14 -13.65
C TRP A 182 -5.11 -1.18 -12.90
N GLU A 183 -3.78 -1.07 -12.98
CA GLU A 183 -2.85 -2.02 -12.36
C GLU A 183 -3.12 -2.20 -10.85
N PRO A 184 -3.31 -1.13 -10.04
CA PRO A 184 -3.72 -1.30 -8.66
C PRO A 184 -5.17 -1.81 -8.50
N LEU A 185 -6.15 -1.22 -9.19
CA LEU A 185 -7.57 -1.47 -8.92
C LEU A 185 -8.03 -2.90 -9.28
N GLY A 186 -7.34 -3.56 -10.20
CA GLY A 186 -7.64 -4.93 -10.63
C GLY A 186 -6.70 -6.01 -10.10
N SER A 187 -5.75 -5.68 -9.22
CA SER A 187 -4.64 -6.58 -8.88
C SER A 187 -5.04 -7.86 -8.16
N MET A 188 -6.20 -7.90 -7.51
CA MET A 188 -6.75 -9.10 -6.86
C MET A 188 -7.79 -9.86 -7.69
N LEU A 189 -8.13 -9.37 -8.89
CA LEU A 189 -9.08 -10.08 -9.73
C LEU A 189 -8.44 -11.35 -10.30
N PRO A 190 -9.15 -12.50 -10.29
CA PRO A 190 -8.70 -13.65 -11.05
C PRO A 190 -8.62 -13.23 -12.51
N VAL A 191 -7.58 -13.65 -13.23
CA VAL A 191 -7.45 -13.45 -14.67
C VAL A 191 -8.64 -14.14 -15.34
N GLN A 192 -9.74 -13.40 -15.55
CA GLN A 192 -10.97 -13.88 -16.17
C GLN A 192 -11.25 -13.04 -17.41
N ASP A 193 -11.53 -13.74 -18.50
CA ASP A 193 -11.86 -13.21 -19.82
C ASP A 193 -13.24 -12.52 -19.74
N GLU A 194 -13.31 -11.27 -19.24
CA GLU A 194 -14.55 -10.52 -18.90
C GLU A 194 -15.51 -10.27 -20.09
N ASP A 195 -15.13 -10.67 -21.31
CA ASP A 195 -15.92 -10.53 -22.53
C ASP A 195 -16.62 -11.84 -22.99
N ALA A 196 -16.64 -12.90 -22.16
CA ALA A 196 -17.21 -14.20 -22.54
C ALA A 196 -18.74 -14.33 -22.35
N PRO A 197 -19.48 -15.01 -23.25
CA PRO A 197 -20.92 -15.25 -23.12
C PRO A 197 -21.27 -16.21 -21.97
N GLN A 198 -22.43 -16.00 -21.33
CA GLN A 198 -22.88 -16.73 -20.14
C GLN A 198 -23.77 -17.94 -20.48
N ILE A 199 -23.38 -19.11 -19.98
CA ILE A 199 -24.22 -20.33 -20.00
C ILE A 199 -25.29 -20.20 -18.90
N PHE A 200 -26.55 -20.45 -19.22
CA PHE A 200 -27.65 -20.38 -18.25
C PHE A 200 -28.60 -21.58 -18.35
N CYS A 201 -29.28 -21.90 -17.25
CA CYS A 201 -30.20 -23.03 -17.16
C CYS A 201 -31.61 -22.55 -16.80
N GLU A 202 -32.62 -23.03 -17.54
CA GLU A 202 -34.03 -22.79 -17.28
C GLU A 202 -34.81 -24.09 -17.54
N ASN A 203 -35.70 -24.48 -16.64
CA ASN A 203 -36.48 -25.73 -16.74
C ASN A 203 -35.64 -27.00 -17.00
N GLN A 204 -34.48 -27.10 -16.34
CA GLN A 204 -33.51 -28.21 -16.51
C GLN A 204 -32.94 -28.35 -17.93
N ARG A 205 -32.99 -27.27 -18.72
CA ARG A 205 -32.35 -27.18 -20.03
C ARG A 205 -31.39 -26.00 -20.05
N TYR A 206 -30.31 -26.14 -20.80
CA TYR A 206 -29.25 -25.15 -20.89
C TYR A 206 -29.33 -24.35 -22.20
N GLY A 207 -29.01 -23.06 -22.10
CA GLY A 207 -28.92 -22.09 -23.20
C GLY A 207 -27.72 -21.16 -23.02
N LEU A 208 -27.57 -20.19 -23.93
CA LEU A 208 -26.44 -19.26 -23.97
C LEU A 208 -26.91 -17.82 -24.08
N ARG A 209 -26.30 -16.90 -23.35
CA ARG A 209 -26.62 -15.47 -23.33
C ARG A 209 -25.35 -14.64 -23.59
N ALA A 210 -25.45 -13.61 -24.42
CA ALA A 210 -24.37 -12.66 -24.65
C ALA A 210 -24.10 -11.78 -23.42
N THR A 211 -22.96 -11.09 -23.42
CA THR A 211 -22.56 -10.15 -22.36
C THR A 211 -23.54 -8.99 -22.18
N ASP A 212 -24.23 -8.57 -23.25
CA ASP A 212 -25.30 -7.55 -23.23
C ASP A 212 -26.67 -8.08 -22.73
N GLY A 213 -26.74 -9.35 -22.31
CA GLY A 213 -27.96 -9.98 -21.82
C GLY A 213 -28.87 -10.58 -22.91
N ARG A 214 -28.55 -10.45 -24.20
CA ARG A 214 -29.32 -11.07 -25.29
C ARG A 214 -29.19 -12.58 -25.27
N VAL A 215 -30.32 -13.31 -25.34
CA VAL A 215 -30.31 -14.78 -25.49
C VAL A 215 -29.79 -15.14 -26.88
N LEU A 216 -28.67 -15.87 -26.93
CA LEU A 216 -28.05 -16.37 -28.15
C LEU A 216 -28.57 -17.78 -28.49
N ILE A 217 -28.75 -18.63 -27.48
CA ILE A 217 -29.37 -19.95 -27.60
C ILE A 217 -30.44 -20.08 -26.52
N GLU A 218 -31.67 -20.35 -26.94
CA GLU A 218 -32.76 -20.68 -26.01
C GLU A 218 -32.49 -22.00 -25.25
N PRO A 219 -32.90 -22.13 -23.98
CA PRO A 219 -32.72 -23.34 -23.17
C PRO A 219 -33.27 -24.59 -23.86
N ARG A 220 -32.38 -25.41 -24.44
CA ARG A 220 -32.77 -26.62 -25.20
C ARG A 220 -31.86 -27.82 -24.96
N TYR A 221 -30.61 -27.61 -24.54
CA TYR A 221 -29.65 -28.69 -24.35
C TYR A 221 -29.81 -29.35 -22.98
N GLN A 222 -29.54 -30.65 -22.90
CA GLN A 222 -29.55 -31.43 -21.66
C GLN A 222 -28.29 -31.17 -20.82
N ALA A 223 -27.16 -30.91 -21.48
CA ALA A 223 -25.90 -30.47 -20.89
C ALA A 223 -25.24 -29.43 -21.80
N PHE A 224 -24.52 -28.49 -21.18
CA PHE A 224 -23.79 -27.42 -21.86
C PHE A 224 -22.51 -27.18 -21.04
N TYR A 225 -21.37 -27.58 -21.60
CA TYR A 225 -20.07 -27.47 -20.95
C TYR A 225 -19.44 -26.09 -21.21
N GLU A 226 -18.44 -25.72 -20.42
CA GLU A 226 -17.76 -24.43 -20.59
C GLU A 226 -17.10 -24.29 -21.96
N PHE A 227 -16.83 -23.06 -22.38
CA PHE A 227 -16.07 -22.81 -23.60
C PHE A 227 -14.62 -23.19 -23.37
N ASP A 228 -14.10 -24.08 -24.22
CA ASP A 228 -12.68 -24.34 -24.29
C ASP A 228 -11.93 -23.07 -24.70
N GLY A 229 -10.92 -22.68 -23.91
CA GLY A 229 -10.18 -21.44 -24.10
C GLY A 229 -9.33 -21.41 -25.37
N ALA A 230 -9.02 -22.57 -25.96
CA ALA A 230 -8.22 -22.63 -27.20
C ALA A 230 -9.09 -22.52 -28.47
N SER A 231 -10.29 -23.11 -28.47
CA SER A 231 -11.14 -23.22 -29.65
C SER A 231 -12.39 -22.33 -29.63
N ASP A 232 -12.70 -21.70 -28.50
CA ASP A 232 -13.91 -20.91 -28.27
C ASP A 232 -15.20 -21.69 -28.55
N ARG A 233 -15.18 -23.00 -28.24
CA ARG A 233 -16.29 -23.92 -28.44
C ARG A 233 -16.70 -24.59 -27.16
N ALA A 234 -18.00 -24.78 -27.00
CA ALA A 234 -18.58 -25.50 -25.90
C ALA A 234 -19.22 -26.81 -26.39
N CYS A 235 -18.93 -27.90 -25.70
CA CYS A 235 -19.61 -29.17 -25.91
C CYS A 235 -21.06 -29.08 -25.42
N VAL A 236 -22.01 -29.61 -26.18
CA VAL A 236 -23.45 -29.58 -25.85
C VAL A 236 -24.10 -30.92 -26.11
N GLN A 237 -25.09 -31.28 -25.28
CA GLN A 237 -25.82 -32.54 -25.40
C GLN A 237 -27.29 -32.32 -25.76
N LEU A 238 -27.76 -32.98 -26.83
CA LEU A 238 -29.16 -33.01 -27.26
C LEU A 238 -29.57 -34.44 -27.63
N ASP A 239 -30.72 -34.88 -27.14
CA ASP A 239 -31.26 -36.23 -27.34
C ASP A 239 -30.26 -37.36 -27.05
N GLY A 240 -29.41 -37.16 -26.03
CA GLY A 240 -28.38 -38.12 -25.62
C GLY A 240 -27.15 -38.17 -26.53
N ARG A 241 -27.02 -37.26 -27.50
CA ARG A 241 -25.85 -37.13 -28.38
C ARG A 241 -25.13 -35.80 -28.18
N PHE A 242 -23.84 -35.78 -28.48
CA PHE A 242 -22.97 -34.62 -28.27
C PHE A 242 -22.61 -33.92 -29.59
N GLY A 243 -22.51 -32.59 -29.50
CA GLY A 243 -22.14 -31.66 -30.56
C GLY A 243 -21.46 -30.42 -29.98
N TYR A 244 -21.27 -29.36 -30.76
CA TYR A 244 -20.55 -28.16 -30.33
C TYR A 244 -21.22 -26.87 -30.81
N VAL A 245 -21.12 -25.85 -29.96
CA VAL A 245 -21.57 -24.47 -30.23
C VAL A 245 -20.43 -23.47 -30.04
N ASP A 246 -20.47 -22.35 -30.74
CA ASP A 246 -19.50 -21.25 -30.56
C ASP A 246 -20.00 -20.15 -29.62
N ARG A 247 -19.11 -19.19 -29.28
CA ARG A 247 -19.44 -18.04 -28.42
C ARG A 247 -20.57 -17.16 -28.98
N GLN A 248 -20.86 -17.22 -30.28
CA GLN A 248 -21.97 -16.48 -30.89
C GLN A 248 -23.30 -17.24 -30.84
N GLY A 249 -23.32 -18.43 -30.24
CA GLY A 249 -24.50 -19.27 -30.12
C GLY A 249 -24.85 -20.04 -31.40
N ARG A 250 -23.91 -20.17 -32.34
CA ARG A 250 -24.12 -20.98 -33.55
C ARG A 250 -23.75 -22.43 -33.22
N GLU A 251 -24.60 -23.36 -33.65
CA GLU A 251 -24.28 -24.78 -33.66
C GLU A 251 -23.28 -25.04 -34.78
N VAL A 252 -22.01 -25.23 -34.41
CA VAL A 252 -20.90 -25.44 -35.35
C VAL A 252 -20.75 -26.91 -35.72
N ILE A 253 -21.16 -27.83 -34.83
CA ILE A 253 -21.18 -29.27 -35.06
C ILE A 253 -22.47 -29.81 -34.43
N ALA A 254 -23.31 -30.44 -35.25
CA ALA A 254 -24.59 -31.00 -34.79
C ALA A 254 -24.38 -32.11 -33.73
N CYS A 255 -25.34 -32.27 -32.82
CA CYS A 255 -25.33 -33.34 -31.83
C CYS A 255 -25.50 -34.70 -32.50
N GLN A 256 -24.38 -35.35 -32.85
CA GLN A 256 -24.38 -36.60 -33.62
C GLN A 256 -23.54 -37.71 -33.00
N PHE A 257 -22.62 -37.41 -32.07
CA PHE A 257 -21.70 -38.39 -31.49
C PHE A 257 -22.24 -38.98 -30.18
N GLU A 258 -21.82 -40.20 -29.85
CA GLU A 258 -22.17 -40.85 -28.57
C GLU A 258 -21.49 -40.14 -27.38
N GLU A 259 -20.24 -39.71 -27.56
CA GLU A 259 -19.48 -38.89 -26.61
C GLU A 259 -18.60 -37.90 -27.39
N ALA A 260 -18.26 -36.77 -26.77
CA ALA A 260 -17.41 -35.74 -27.36
C ALA A 260 -16.62 -35.00 -26.25
N TYR A 261 -15.35 -34.67 -26.52
CA TYR A 261 -14.42 -34.06 -25.56
C TYR A 261 -13.95 -32.69 -26.02
N ASP A 262 -13.32 -31.91 -25.15
CA ASP A 262 -12.83 -30.59 -25.50
C ASP A 262 -11.81 -30.63 -26.66
N PHE A 263 -11.76 -29.55 -27.43
CA PHE A 263 -10.80 -29.41 -28.51
C PHE A 263 -9.40 -29.22 -27.93
N ALA A 264 -8.43 -29.96 -28.46
CA ALA A 264 -7.02 -29.64 -28.34
C ALA A 264 -6.57 -29.10 -29.70
N GLY A 265 -6.20 -27.83 -29.75
CA GLY A 265 -5.97 -27.10 -31.00
C GLY A 265 -7.17 -27.17 -31.94
N GLU A 266 -6.96 -27.72 -33.14
CA GLU A 266 -7.99 -27.81 -34.19
C GLU A 266 -8.78 -29.13 -34.20
N HIS A 267 -8.54 -30.03 -33.24
CA HIS A 267 -9.16 -31.36 -33.22
C HIS A 267 -9.74 -31.74 -31.86
N ALA A 268 -10.76 -32.61 -31.87
CA ALA A 268 -11.36 -33.15 -30.65
C ALA A 268 -11.56 -34.66 -30.74
N LEU A 269 -11.51 -35.33 -29.59
CA LEU A 269 -11.88 -36.74 -29.48
C LEU A 269 -13.41 -36.88 -29.51
N VAL A 270 -13.90 -37.89 -30.23
CA VAL A 270 -15.32 -38.26 -30.26
C VAL A 270 -15.49 -39.78 -30.25
N ALA A 271 -16.58 -40.26 -29.66
CA ALA A 271 -16.94 -41.67 -29.63
C ALA A 271 -18.11 -41.97 -30.57
N GLU A 272 -17.98 -43.07 -31.33
CA GLU A 272 -19.09 -43.69 -32.07
C GLU A 272 -18.86 -45.21 -32.11
N GLY A 273 -19.90 -45.99 -31.81
CA GLY A 273 -19.81 -47.44 -31.73
C GLY A 273 -18.90 -47.93 -30.59
N GLY A 274 -18.80 -47.15 -29.51
CA GLY A 274 -17.92 -47.43 -28.37
C GLY A 274 -16.42 -47.35 -28.68
N LYS A 275 -16.02 -46.65 -29.75
CA LYS A 275 -14.62 -46.42 -30.11
C LYS A 275 -14.35 -44.93 -30.31
N LEU A 276 -13.15 -44.50 -29.96
CA LEU A 276 -12.71 -43.11 -30.13
C LEU A 276 -12.03 -42.88 -31.48
N GLY A 277 -12.30 -41.70 -32.03
CA GLY A 277 -11.67 -41.12 -33.21
C GLY A 277 -11.45 -39.62 -33.02
N LEU A 278 -10.91 -38.95 -34.03
CA LEU A 278 -10.67 -37.50 -34.01
C LEU A 278 -11.52 -36.81 -35.07
N ILE A 279 -12.06 -35.64 -34.72
CA ILE A 279 -12.73 -34.73 -35.64
C ILE A 279 -11.98 -33.41 -35.77
N ASP A 280 -12.13 -32.74 -36.90
CA ASP A 280 -11.68 -31.36 -37.09
C ASP A 280 -12.71 -30.33 -36.60
N LEU A 281 -12.38 -29.04 -36.72
CA LEU A 281 -13.26 -27.90 -36.42
C LEU A 281 -14.58 -27.87 -37.22
N GLN A 282 -14.73 -28.68 -38.27
CA GLN A 282 -15.97 -28.83 -39.04
C GLN A 282 -16.73 -30.11 -38.66
N GLY A 283 -16.26 -30.87 -37.67
CA GLY A 283 -16.86 -32.14 -37.24
C GLY A 283 -16.59 -33.30 -38.19
N ARG A 284 -15.65 -33.17 -39.13
CA ARG A 284 -15.26 -34.26 -40.03
C ARG A 284 -14.25 -35.15 -39.33
N LEU A 285 -14.46 -36.47 -39.39
CA LEU A 285 -13.51 -37.44 -38.85
C LEU A 285 -12.17 -37.36 -39.60
N THR A 286 -11.12 -36.89 -38.94
CA THR A 286 -9.74 -36.94 -39.43
C THR A 286 -9.09 -38.28 -39.11
N VAL A 287 -9.49 -38.89 -38.00
CA VAL A 287 -9.12 -40.26 -37.61
C VAL A 287 -10.40 -41.04 -37.31
N PRO A 288 -10.67 -42.17 -38.00
CA PRO A 288 -11.85 -42.98 -37.76
C PRO A 288 -11.95 -43.48 -36.31
N CYS A 289 -13.17 -43.66 -35.81
CA CYS A 289 -13.43 -44.25 -34.50
C CYS A 289 -12.95 -45.70 -34.43
N GLN A 290 -11.76 -45.93 -33.87
CA GLN A 290 -11.10 -47.23 -33.84
C GLN A 290 -10.34 -47.53 -32.54
N PHE A 291 -10.15 -46.53 -31.67
CA PHE A 291 -9.38 -46.67 -30.43
C PHE A 291 -10.27 -47.00 -29.23
N ASP A 292 -9.73 -47.73 -28.27
CA ASP A 292 -10.44 -48.16 -27.05
C ASP A 292 -10.59 -47.02 -26.03
N ALA A 293 -9.59 -46.14 -25.96
CA ALA A 293 -9.53 -44.96 -25.11
C ALA A 293 -8.53 -43.94 -25.71
N GLY A 294 -8.56 -42.70 -25.24
CA GLY A 294 -7.66 -41.67 -25.72
C GLY A 294 -7.76 -40.37 -24.96
N GLU A 295 -6.68 -39.59 -24.95
CA GLU A 295 -6.57 -38.28 -24.32
C GLU A 295 -5.56 -37.40 -25.09
N PRO A 296 -5.75 -36.07 -25.13
CA PRO A 296 -4.74 -35.17 -25.69
C PRO A 296 -3.47 -35.18 -24.84
N LEU A 297 -2.30 -35.10 -25.48
CA LEU A 297 -1.00 -34.98 -24.78
C LEU A 297 -0.57 -33.53 -24.58
N ASP A 298 -1.17 -32.59 -25.31
CA ASP A 298 -0.94 -31.16 -25.21
C ASP A 298 -2.21 -30.38 -25.55
N HIS A 299 -2.32 -29.14 -25.06
CA HIS A 299 -3.47 -28.26 -25.34
C HIS A 299 -3.49 -27.73 -26.77
N GLY A 300 -2.34 -27.70 -27.46
CA GLY A 300 -2.21 -27.23 -28.83
C GLY A 300 -2.70 -28.23 -29.89
N GLY A 301 -3.09 -29.44 -29.49
CA GLY A 301 -3.57 -30.47 -30.40
C GLY A 301 -2.49 -31.02 -31.32
N SER A 302 -1.23 -31.08 -30.87
CA SER A 302 -0.17 -31.63 -31.70
C SER A 302 -0.15 -33.16 -31.70
N CYS A 303 -0.64 -33.79 -30.62
CA CYS A 303 -0.72 -35.25 -30.51
C CYS A 303 -1.70 -35.76 -29.43
N TRP A 304 -2.11 -37.02 -29.57
CA TRP A 304 -3.00 -37.72 -28.63
C TRP A 304 -2.40 -39.07 -28.23
N ALA A 305 -2.50 -39.40 -26.95
CA ALA A 305 -2.31 -40.76 -26.48
C ALA A 305 -3.58 -41.55 -26.79
N VAL A 306 -3.44 -42.69 -27.45
CA VAL A 306 -4.56 -43.56 -27.84
C VAL A 306 -4.28 -45.00 -27.46
N GLN A 307 -5.33 -45.71 -27.03
CA GLN A 307 -5.27 -47.09 -26.61
C GLN A 307 -5.73 -48.03 -27.73
N GLN A 308 -4.94 -49.07 -27.99
CA GLN A 308 -5.31 -50.19 -28.86
C GLN A 308 -5.10 -51.50 -28.10
N GLY A 309 -6.20 -52.16 -27.71
CA GLY A 309 -6.16 -53.28 -26.78
C GLY A 309 -5.78 -52.82 -25.37
N GLU A 310 -4.75 -53.42 -24.77
CA GLU A 310 -4.29 -53.05 -23.41
C GLU A 310 -3.14 -52.02 -23.42
N LEU A 311 -2.65 -51.62 -24.59
CA LEU A 311 -1.45 -50.79 -24.73
C LEU A 311 -1.77 -49.43 -25.37
N TRP A 312 -0.98 -48.44 -24.97
CA TRP A 312 -1.03 -47.05 -25.38
C TRP A 312 0.09 -46.74 -26.37
N GLY A 313 -0.23 -45.89 -27.34
CA GLY A 313 0.71 -45.22 -28.24
C GLY A 313 0.29 -43.76 -28.42
N ALA A 314 1.07 -43.00 -29.19
CA ALA A 314 0.77 -41.60 -29.50
C ALA A 314 0.61 -41.41 -31.01
N ILE A 315 -0.41 -40.66 -31.41
CA ILE A 315 -0.71 -40.33 -32.81
C ILE A 315 -0.73 -38.81 -33.03
N ASP A 316 -0.44 -38.38 -34.25
CA ASP A 316 -0.70 -37.02 -34.72
C ASP A 316 -2.18 -36.83 -35.12
N PRO A 317 -2.64 -35.61 -35.46
CA PRO A 317 -4.04 -35.37 -35.81
C PRO A 317 -4.51 -36.07 -37.09
N GLN A 318 -3.58 -36.59 -37.90
CA GLN A 318 -3.87 -37.36 -39.11
C GLN A 318 -3.87 -38.88 -38.83
N GLY A 319 -3.60 -39.31 -37.59
CA GLY A 319 -3.58 -40.71 -37.19
C GLY A 319 -2.26 -41.42 -37.47
N ASN A 320 -1.18 -40.70 -37.82
CA ASN A 320 0.14 -41.31 -37.94
C ASN A 320 0.74 -41.55 -36.55
N TRP A 321 1.28 -42.76 -36.34
CA TRP A 321 1.94 -43.10 -35.09
C TRP A 321 3.24 -42.32 -34.90
N GLN A 322 3.28 -41.50 -33.85
CA GLN A 322 4.50 -40.90 -33.32
C GLN A 322 5.19 -41.86 -32.34
N LEU A 323 4.38 -42.58 -31.54
CA LEU A 323 4.82 -43.72 -30.74
C LEU A 323 3.85 -44.89 -30.97
N PRO A 324 4.31 -46.08 -31.39
CA PRO A 324 3.42 -47.22 -31.58
C PRO A 324 2.80 -47.68 -30.25
N ALA A 325 1.64 -48.35 -30.32
CA ALA A 325 0.94 -48.91 -29.16
C ALA A 325 1.72 -50.05 -28.48
N GLN A 326 2.70 -49.69 -27.65
CA GLN A 326 3.64 -50.60 -26.97
C GLN A 326 3.85 -50.26 -25.48
N TYR A 327 3.18 -49.22 -25.01
CA TYR A 327 3.37 -48.66 -23.68
C TYR A 327 2.18 -49.00 -22.78
N GLN A 328 2.44 -49.20 -21.50
CA GLN A 328 1.37 -49.36 -20.50
C GLN A 328 0.68 -48.03 -20.20
N GLN A 329 1.42 -46.94 -20.37
CA GLN A 329 0.97 -45.56 -20.15
C GLN A 329 1.91 -44.61 -20.88
N ILE A 330 1.35 -43.51 -21.38
CA ILE A 330 2.08 -42.32 -21.83
C ILE A 330 1.58 -41.17 -20.97
N GLN A 331 2.48 -40.42 -20.34
CA GLN A 331 2.14 -39.31 -19.47
C GLN A 331 2.79 -38.04 -20.01
N ALA A 332 2.00 -36.97 -20.10
CA ALA A 332 2.48 -35.66 -20.44
C ALA A 332 2.97 -34.90 -19.21
N TYR A 333 4.08 -34.17 -19.40
CA TYR A 333 4.62 -33.19 -18.48
C TYR A 333 4.81 -31.88 -19.25
N GLU A 334 4.98 -30.78 -18.54
CA GLU A 334 5.33 -29.50 -19.18
C GLU A 334 6.64 -29.66 -19.96
N GLY A 335 6.56 -29.53 -21.29
CA GLY A 335 7.70 -29.62 -22.22
C GLY A 335 8.16 -31.02 -22.63
N TYR A 336 7.65 -32.13 -22.09
CA TYR A 336 8.10 -33.49 -22.47
C TYR A 336 7.09 -34.61 -22.19
N TYR A 337 7.33 -35.80 -22.74
CA TYR A 337 6.51 -36.99 -22.54
C TYR A 337 7.28 -38.10 -21.84
N ALA A 338 6.60 -38.86 -20.98
CA ALA A 338 7.13 -40.07 -20.37
C ALA A 338 6.32 -41.28 -20.84
N ALA A 339 6.99 -42.31 -21.37
CA ALA A 339 6.31 -43.52 -21.82
C ALA A 339 6.89 -44.76 -21.14
N ARG A 340 6.03 -45.57 -20.52
CA ARG A 340 6.42 -46.79 -19.81
C ARG A 340 6.17 -48.02 -20.67
N PRO A 341 7.19 -48.68 -21.23
CA PRO A 341 7.00 -49.85 -22.08
C PRO A 341 6.51 -51.04 -21.26
N ALA A 342 5.88 -52.03 -21.91
CA ALA A 342 5.44 -53.27 -21.26
C ALA A 342 6.59 -54.05 -20.58
N LYS A 343 7.83 -53.91 -21.09
CA LYS A 343 9.05 -54.47 -20.50
C LYS A 343 10.18 -53.46 -20.63
N GLY A 344 10.82 -53.12 -19.51
CA GLY A 344 11.96 -52.20 -19.47
C GLY A 344 11.69 -50.96 -18.61
N PRO A 345 12.69 -50.06 -18.50
CA PRO A 345 12.53 -48.79 -17.80
C PRO A 345 11.64 -47.82 -18.60
N GLN A 346 11.07 -46.83 -17.92
CA GLN A 346 10.39 -45.70 -18.56
C GLN A 346 11.40 -44.85 -19.33
N HIS A 347 10.99 -44.37 -20.51
CA HIS A 347 11.77 -43.43 -21.32
C HIS A 347 11.10 -42.06 -21.30
N LEU A 348 11.92 -41.01 -21.40
CA LEU A 348 11.45 -39.64 -21.64
C LEU A 348 11.63 -39.27 -23.10
N PHE A 349 10.74 -38.44 -23.62
CA PHE A 349 10.72 -38.01 -25.02
C PHE A 349 10.51 -36.51 -25.11
N THR A 350 11.07 -35.86 -26.13
CA THR A 350 10.75 -34.45 -26.44
C THR A 350 9.28 -34.29 -26.85
N THR A 351 8.80 -33.05 -26.97
CA THR A 351 7.48 -32.74 -27.55
C THR A 351 7.32 -33.23 -28.99
N ARG A 352 8.42 -33.53 -29.69
CA ARG A 352 8.44 -34.17 -31.03
C ARG A 352 8.80 -35.65 -30.98
N PHE A 353 8.63 -36.30 -29.83
CA PHE A 353 8.84 -37.74 -29.63
C PHE A 353 10.27 -38.23 -29.92
N HIS A 354 11.29 -37.37 -29.80
CA HIS A 354 12.69 -37.81 -29.81
C HIS A 354 13.04 -38.48 -28.47
N ASP A 355 13.58 -39.70 -28.48
CA ASP A 355 13.93 -40.45 -27.26
C ASP A 355 15.11 -39.80 -26.52
N LEU A 356 14.85 -39.27 -25.33
CA LEU A 356 15.85 -38.70 -24.41
C LEU A 356 16.52 -39.77 -23.55
N GLY A 357 16.00 -41.01 -23.60
CA GLY A 357 16.50 -42.18 -22.92
C GLY A 357 15.78 -42.49 -21.60
N ALA A 358 16.19 -43.60 -20.99
CA ALA A 358 15.72 -44.05 -19.68
C ALA A 358 16.38 -43.25 -18.53
N ILE A 359 16.04 -41.97 -18.45
CA ILE A 359 16.50 -41.05 -17.39
C ILE A 359 15.35 -40.76 -16.42
N GLY A 360 15.70 -40.54 -15.14
CA GLY A 360 14.71 -40.06 -14.17
C GLY A 360 14.33 -38.62 -14.46
N THR A 361 13.07 -38.26 -14.21
CA THR A 361 12.52 -36.90 -14.41
C THR A 361 13.33 -35.82 -13.68
N ASP A 362 13.86 -36.12 -12.48
CA ASP A 362 14.75 -35.22 -11.71
C ASP A 362 16.08 -34.87 -12.41
N ASN A 363 16.38 -35.52 -13.54
CA ASN A 363 17.57 -35.30 -14.34
C ASN A 363 17.27 -34.65 -15.69
N LEU A 364 16.05 -34.19 -15.90
CA LEU A 364 15.63 -33.42 -17.06
C LEU A 364 15.14 -32.04 -16.59
N GLN A 365 15.57 -31.00 -17.27
CA GLN A 365 14.94 -29.69 -17.21
C GLN A 365 14.59 -29.28 -18.63
N SER A 366 13.44 -28.64 -18.82
CA SER A 366 13.09 -28.04 -20.10
C SER A 366 12.61 -26.62 -19.93
N PHE A 367 12.80 -25.80 -20.96
CA PHE A 367 12.34 -24.41 -21.03
C PHE A 367 12.29 -23.95 -22.48
N ASP A 368 11.44 -22.96 -22.76
CA ASP A 368 11.39 -22.30 -24.06
C ASP A 368 12.58 -21.34 -24.24
N LEU A 369 13.25 -21.45 -25.38
CA LEU A 369 14.28 -20.51 -25.83
C LEU A 369 14.01 -20.12 -27.28
N ASP A 370 13.61 -18.86 -27.48
CA ASP A 370 13.29 -18.29 -28.79
C ASP A 370 12.20 -19.11 -29.54
N GLY A 371 11.17 -19.58 -28.83
CA GLY A 371 10.07 -20.36 -29.40
C GLY A 371 10.43 -21.81 -29.71
N ARG A 372 11.46 -22.35 -29.06
CA ARG A 372 11.90 -23.75 -29.16
C ARG A 372 12.12 -24.32 -27.77
N GLU A 373 11.54 -25.49 -27.53
CA GLU A 373 11.78 -26.21 -26.28
C GLU A 373 13.23 -26.74 -26.24
N ILE A 374 13.94 -26.42 -25.18
CA ILE A 374 15.31 -26.86 -24.92
C ILE A 374 15.34 -27.83 -23.76
N TYR A 375 16.13 -28.89 -23.88
CA TYR A 375 16.22 -29.98 -22.91
C TYR A 375 17.62 -30.06 -22.30
N LEU A 376 17.72 -29.78 -21.00
CA LEU A 376 18.92 -30.02 -20.21
C LEU A 376 18.87 -31.41 -19.58
N ILE A 377 19.73 -32.29 -20.04
CA ILE A 377 19.82 -33.66 -19.53
C ILE A 377 21.06 -33.78 -18.64
N ARG A 378 20.82 -34.18 -17.39
CA ARG A 378 21.86 -34.54 -16.43
C ARG A 378 22.11 -36.04 -16.47
N ARG A 379 23.36 -36.45 -16.70
CA ARG A 379 23.77 -37.86 -16.69
C ARG A 379 25.02 -38.09 -15.86
N ARG A 380 25.19 -39.31 -15.34
CA ARG A 380 26.43 -39.71 -14.67
C ARG A 380 27.46 -40.17 -15.70
N ASP A 381 28.64 -39.56 -15.61
CA ASP A 381 29.87 -40.01 -16.27
C ASP A 381 30.87 -40.39 -15.15
N GLY A 382 30.91 -41.69 -14.81
CA GLY A 382 31.64 -42.19 -13.64
C GLY A 382 31.09 -41.64 -12.31
N GLN A 383 31.91 -40.85 -11.60
CA GLN A 383 31.55 -40.22 -10.32
C GLN A 383 31.07 -38.76 -10.48
N GLN A 384 31.04 -38.22 -11.70
CA GLN A 384 30.66 -36.83 -11.95
C GLN A 384 29.33 -36.74 -12.69
N TRP A 385 28.56 -35.71 -12.35
CA TRP A 385 27.37 -35.33 -13.10
C TRP A 385 27.76 -34.41 -14.25
N ARG A 386 27.22 -34.69 -15.43
CA ARG A 386 27.43 -33.92 -16.66
C ARG A 386 26.08 -33.49 -17.20
N TRP A 387 26.01 -32.27 -17.70
CA TRP A 387 24.85 -31.69 -18.37
C TRP A 387 25.13 -31.55 -19.86
N ARG A 388 24.11 -31.84 -20.67
CA ARG A 388 24.05 -31.53 -22.10
C ARG A 388 22.75 -30.81 -22.40
N ALA A 389 22.76 -29.91 -23.39
CA ALA A 389 21.53 -29.26 -23.88
C ALA A 389 21.19 -29.78 -25.28
N LEU A 390 19.93 -30.14 -25.49
CA LEU A 390 19.37 -30.57 -26.76
C LEU A 390 18.21 -29.66 -27.17
N ASP A 391 17.94 -29.55 -28.47
CA ASP A 391 16.65 -29.00 -28.95
C ASP A 391 15.55 -30.08 -29.04
N ASP A 392 14.36 -29.66 -29.47
CA ASP A 392 13.18 -30.52 -29.66
C ASP A 392 13.34 -31.66 -30.67
N GLN A 393 14.36 -31.59 -31.55
CA GLN A 393 14.73 -32.65 -32.49
C GLN A 393 15.82 -33.58 -31.93
N GLY A 394 16.33 -33.30 -30.72
CA GLY A 394 17.41 -34.05 -30.09
C GLY A 394 18.81 -33.64 -30.55
N GLN A 395 18.97 -32.51 -31.24
CA GLN A 395 20.26 -32.01 -31.68
C GLN A 395 20.99 -31.30 -30.53
N THR A 396 22.29 -31.57 -30.37
CA THR A 396 23.12 -30.95 -29.33
C THR A 396 23.38 -29.47 -29.60
N LEU A 397 23.10 -28.62 -28.63
CA LEU A 397 23.31 -27.16 -28.73
C LEU A 397 24.74 -26.72 -28.37
N LEU A 398 25.46 -27.52 -27.60
CA LEU A 398 26.83 -27.24 -27.17
C LEU A 398 27.80 -28.32 -27.70
N PRO A 399 29.10 -28.01 -27.87
CA PRO A 399 30.07 -28.93 -28.45
C PRO A 399 30.48 -30.09 -27.52
N GLY A 400 29.99 -30.12 -26.28
CA GLY A 400 30.33 -31.15 -25.30
C GLY A 400 29.38 -31.14 -24.11
N GLU A 401 29.82 -31.78 -23.01
CA GLU A 401 29.06 -31.89 -21.77
C GLU A 401 29.84 -31.36 -20.59
N TYR A 402 29.14 -30.76 -19.64
CA TYR A 402 29.75 -29.87 -18.66
C TYR A 402 29.21 -30.09 -17.25
N GLN A 403 29.95 -29.66 -16.23
CA GLN A 403 29.56 -29.87 -14.83
C GLN A 403 28.39 -28.96 -14.41
N ALA A 404 28.23 -27.81 -15.06
CA ALA A 404 27.04 -26.98 -14.97
C ALA A 404 26.80 -26.21 -16.28
N LEU A 405 25.53 -25.93 -16.56
CA LEU A 405 25.05 -25.14 -17.69
C LEU A 405 23.99 -24.17 -17.19
N ASP A 406 24.04 -22.93 -17.66
CA ASP A 406 23.02 -21.91 -17.45
C ASP A 406 22.89 -21.06 -18.71
N TYR A 407 21.70 -20.56 -19.02
CA TYR A 407 21.48 -19.70 -20.19
C TYR A 407 21.30 -18.25 -19.75
N LEU A 408 22.21 -17.38 -20.16
CA LEU A 408 22.15 -15.96 -19.84
C LEU A 408 21.42 -15.22 -20.97
N TYR A 409 20.10 -15.04 -20.82
CA TYR A 409 19.22 -14.39 -21.80
C TYR A 409 19.75 -13.02 -22.25
N ASP A 410 20.17 -12.21 -21.28
CA ASP A 410 20.75 -10.88 -21.49
C ASP A 410 22.03 -10.86 -22.36
N LEU A 411 22.79 -11.96 -22.36
CA LEU A 411 24.00 -12.11 -23.19
C LEU A 411 23.75 -12.95 -24.45
N GLN A 412 22.57 -13.58 -24.55
CA GLN A 412 22.22 -14.59 -25.53
C GLN A 412 23.33 -15.65 -25.66
N ALA A 413 23.76 -16.19 -24.52
CA ALA A 413 24.86 -17.14 -24.45
C ALA A 413 24.71 -18.11 -23.28
N TRP A 414 25.18 -19.34 -23.49
CA TRP A 414 25.31 -20.36 -22.46
C TRP A 414 26.51 -20.06 -21.58
N GLN A 415 26.29 -19.89 -20.29
CA GLN A 415 27.34 -20.00 -19.29
C GLN A 415 27.61 -21.47 -19.02
N VAL A 416 28.86 -21.85 -19.22
CA VAL A 416 29.33 -23.22 -19.09
C VAL A 416 30.33 -23.28 -17.96
N ARG A 417 30.22 -24.29 -17.09
CA ARG A 417 31.23 -24.56 -16.06
C ARG A 417 31.81 -25.98 -16.20
N ASP A 418 33.13 -26.07 -16.27
CA ASP A 418 33.85 -27.34 -16.22
C ASP A 418 35.20 -27.21 -15.54
N ASN A 419 35.59 -28.22 -14.76
CA ASN A 419 36.83 -28.21 -13.97
C ASN A 419 37.05 -26.93 -13.14
N ARG A 420 35.97 -26.39 -12.55
CA ARG A 420 35.94 -25.11 -11.80
C ARG A 420 36.23 -23.84 -12.62
N LEU A 421 36.30 -23.96 -13.93
CA LEU A 421 36.43 -22.82 -14.85
C LEU A 421 35.09 -22.57 -15.55
N TYR A 422 34.91 -21.34 -16.02
CA TYR A 422 33.71 -20.84 -16.67
C TYR A 422 34.04 -20.36 -18.08
N GLY A 423 33.07 -20.48 -18.98
CA GLY A 423 33.09 -19.92 -20.33
C GLY A 423 31.70 -19.48 -20.78
N LEU A 424 31.64 -18.74 -21.89
CA LEU A 424 30.41 -18.31 -22.54
C LEU A 424 30.37 -18.82 -23.97
N TYR A 425 29.33 -19.58 -24.33
CA TYR A 425 29.15 -20.16 -25.65
C TYR A 425 27.86 -19.66 -26.30
N ARG A 426 27.95 -19.16 -27.54
CA ARG A 426 26.78 -18.71 -28.31
C ARG A 426 26.41 -19.77 -29.34
N HIS A 427 25.33 -20.49 -29.06
CA HIS A 427 24.91 -21.64 -29.85
C HIS A 427 24.43 -21.25 -31.26
N GLN A 428 23.75 -20.10 -31.44
CA GLN A 428 23.30 -19.65 -32.77
C GLN A 428 24.47 -19.38 -33.73
N GLN A 429 25.64 -19.03 -33.20
CA GLN A 429 26.87 -18.77 -33.96
C GLN A 429 27.88 -19.93 -33.88
N GLN A 430 27.51 -21.00 -33.17
CA GLN A 430 28.36 -22.15 -32.86
C GLN A 430 29.79 -21.80 -32.40
N ARG A 431 29.96 -20.73 -31.61
CA ARG A 431 31.28 -20.23 -31.19
C ARG A 431 31.36 -19.90 -29.70
N TRP A 432 32.56 -20.02 -29.15
CA TRP A 432 32.90 -19.49 -27.84
C TRP A 432 33.05 -17.96 -27.90
N LEU A 433 32.33 -17.26 -27.03
CA LEU A 433 32.55 -15.84 -26.75
C LEU A 433 33.71 -15.67 -25.76
N LEU A 434 33.72 -16.53 -24.74
CA LEU A 434 34.79 -16.69 -23.77
C LEU A 434 35.08 -18.18 -23.60
N PRO A 435 36.30 -18.67 -23.84
CA PRO A 435 36.62 -20.08 -23.61
C PRO A 435 36.44 -20.44 -22.13
N CYS A 436 36.31 -21.74 -21.83
CA CYS A 436 36.19 -22.26 -20.47
C CYS A 436 37.52 -22.16 -19.69
N ALA A 437 37.97 -20.94 -19.42
CA ALA A 437 39.29 -20.60 -18.87
C ALA A 437 39.22 -19.67 -17.65
N TYR A 438 38.03 -19.15 -17.30
CA TYR A 438 37.86 -18.09 -16.31
C TYR A 438 37.42 -18.64 -14.96
N THR A 439 37.84 -18.04 -13.85
CA THR A 439 37.48 -18.53 -12.50
C THR A 439 36.06 -18.12 -12.10
N ARG A 440 35.52 -17.02 -12.64
CA ARG A 440 34.14 -16.55 -12.46
C ARG A 440 33.66 -15.75 -13.66
N ILE A 441 32.36 -15.78 -13.91
CA ILE A 441 31.64 -14.90 -14.85
C ILE A 441 30.34 -14.50 -14.17
N GLU A 442 30.14 -13.19 -13.93
CA GLU A 442 28.98 -12.67 -13.19
C GLU A 442 28.27 -11.60 -14.02
N LEU A 443 27.00 -11.83 -14.35
CA LEU A 443 26.15 -10.91 -15.10
C LEU A 443 25.92 -9.61 -14.29
N GLN A 444 25.91 -8.47 -14.97
CA GLN A 444 25.63 -7.16 -14.38
C GLN A 444 24.25 -6.69 -14.82
N LEU A 445 23.27 -6.90 -13.95
CA LEU A 445 21.90 -6.41 -14.13
C LEU A 445 21.86 -4.91 -13.83
N GLY A 446 21.27 -4.12 -14.73
CA GLY A 446 21.14 -2.67 -14.60
C GLY A 446 22.12 -1.81 -15.41
N CYS A 447 23.15 -2.41 -16.02
CA CYS A 447 24.07 -1.70 -16.93
C CYS A 447 23.84 -2.12 -18.38
N ARG A 448 23.68 -1.16 -19.30
CA ARG A 448 23.42 -1.42 -20.73
C ARG A 448 24.29 -0.53 -21.60
N SER A 449 25.05 -1.11 -22.53
CA SER A 449 25.77 -0.31 -23.52
C SER A 449 24.80 0.58 -24.30
N ALA A 450 25.34 1.57 -25.02
CA ALA A 450 24.54 2.44 -25.88
C ALA A 450 23.67 1.69 -26.91
N ASP A 451 24.07 0.46 -27.29
CA ASP A 451 23.30 -0.42 -28.18
C ASP A 451 22.35 -1.40 -27.45
N GLY A 452 22.18 -1.24 -26.12
CA GLY A 452 21.32 -2.04 -25.26
C GLY A 452 21.93 -3.35 -24.75
N SER A 453 23.18 -3.68 -25.13
CA SER A 453 23.84 -4.92 -24.73
C SER A 453 24.19 -4.94 -23.24
N HIS A 454 24.08 -6.11 -22.62
CA HIS A 454 24.43 -6.32 -21.22
C HIS A 454 25.92 -6.61 -21.02
N TYR A 455 26.37 -6.43 -19.78
CA TYR A 455 27.75 -6.67 -19.36
C TYR A 455 27.86 -7.87 -18.42
N CYS A 456 29.01 -8.52 -18.44
CA CYS A 456 29.45 -9.39 -17.36
C CYS A 456 30.84 -9.00 -16.87
N ARG A 457 31.05 -9.14 -15.56
CA ARG A 457 32.40 -9.11 -15.01
C ARG A 457 32.98 -10.51 -15.08
N VAL A 458 34.22 -10.60 -15.55
CA VAL A 458 34.91 -11.86 -15.78
C VAL A 458 36.17 -11.88 -14.93
N GLN A 459 36.38 -12.96 -14.18
CA GLN A 459 37.56 -13.13 -13.35
C GLN A 459 38.54 -14.11 -13.99
N GLU A 460 39.77 -13.67 -14.18
CA GLU A 460 40.91 -14.54 -14.53
C GLU A 460 41.86 -14.60 -13.32
N GLY A 461 41.90 -15.78 -12.67
CA GLY A 461 42.61 -15.93 -11.40
C GLY A 461 42.00 -15.06 -10.30
N LYS A 462 42.68 -13.96 -9.95
CA LYS A 462 42.22 -12.97 -8.96
C LYS A 462 41.88 -11.61 -9.58
N ARG A 463 42.07 -11.42 -10.89
CA ARG A 463 41.87 -10.13 -11.56
C ARG A 463 40.54 -10.13 -12.28
N TRP A 464 39.82 -9.02 -12.17
CA TRP A 464 38.53 -8.77 -12.81
C TRP A 464 38.70 -7.94 -14.08
N GLY A 465 37.88 -8.26 -15.08
CA GLY A 465 37.70 -7.51 -16.32
C GLY A 465 36.22 -7.34 -16.63
N LEU A 466 35.93 -6.43 -17.56
CA LEU A 466 34.59 -6.09 -18.03
C LEU A 466 34.41 -6.59 -19.47
N TYR A 467 33.45 -7.47 -19.67
CA TYR A 467 33.11 -8.03 -20.97
C TYR A 467 31.71 -7.63 -21.38
N ARG A 468 31.58 -7.06 -22.58
CA ARG A 468 30.31 -6.70 -23.19
C ARG A 468 29.74 -7.89 -23.95
N GLY A 469 28.47 -8.21 -23.70
CA GLY A 469 27.69 -9.20 -24.44
C GLY A 469 27.05 -8.63 -25.71
N GLY A 470 25.90 -9.19 -26.08
CA GLY A 470 25.07 -8.67 -27.18
C GLY A 470 25.58 -8.96 -28.59
N ALA A 471 25.18 -8.13 -29.55
CA ALA A 471 25.45 -8.36 -30.99
C ALA A 471 26.95 -8.28 -31.34
N GLN A 472 27.69 -7.38 -30.67
CA GLN A 472 29.14 -7.21 -30.84
C GLN A 472 29.89 -7.46 -29.52
N PRO A 473 30.05 -8.74 -29.13
CA PRO A 473 30.65 -9.09 -27.85
C PRO A 473 32.17 -8.87 -27.87
N GLY A 474 32.72 -8.44 -26.75
CA GLY A 474 34.15 -8.13 -26.63
C GLY A 474 34.53 -7.57 -25.26
N TRP A 475 35.84 -7.46 -25.03
CA TRP A 475 36.37 -6.83 -23.82
C TRP A 475 36.21 -5.32 -23.90
N SER A 476 35.49 -4.74 -22.95
CA SER A 476 35.60 -3.31 -22.64
C SER A 476 36.87 -3.05 -21.83
N ALA A 477 37.17 -3.94 -20.88
CA ALA A 477 38.44 -3.93 -20.15
C ALA A 477 38.89 -5.35 -19.82
N GLU A 478 40.10 -5.72 -20.25
CA GLU A 478 40.68 -7.03 -19.95
C GLU A 478 40.89 -7.24 -18.43
N PRO A 479 40.97 -8.50 -17.96
CA PRO A 479 41.18 -8.80 -16.54
C PRO A 479 42.48 -8.20 -15.97
N ARG A 480 42.35 -7.11 -15.21
CA ARG A 480 43.49 -6.42 -14.55
C ARG A 480 43.16 -5.83 -13.18
N PHE A 481 41.88 -5.68 -12.86
CA PHE A 481 41.44 -5.00 -11.65
C PHE A 481 41.40 -5.94 -10.45
N GLU A 482 41.73 -5.44 -9.26
CA GLU A 482 41.68 -6.20 -8.00
C GLU A 482 40.24 -6.38 -7.54
N ARG A 483 39.43 -5.34 -7.80
CA ARG A 483 37.98 -5.31 -7.64
C ARG A 483 37.40 -4.52 -8.81
N LEU A 484 36.23 -4.91 -9.27
CA LEU A 484 35.48 -4.23 -10.32
C LEU A 484 34.00 -4.34 -9.94
N GLU A 485 33.30 -3.23 -9.78
CA GLU A 485 31.90 -3.20 -9.40
C GLU A 485 31.06 -2.34 -10.35
N SER A 486 29.85 -2.79 -10.69
CA SER A 486 28.87 -1.98 -11.41
C SER A 486 28.37 -0.84 -10.53
N LEU A 487 28.28 0.34 -11.13
CA LEU A 487 27.60 1.51 -10.55
C LEU A 487 26.24 1.68 -11.24
N TYR A 488 25.61 2.82 -11.03
CA TYR A 488 24.38 3.19 -11.73
C TYR A 488 24.63 3.41 -13.23
N ASP A 489 23.63 3.10 -14.07
CA ASP A 489 23.72 3.13 -15.53
C ASP A 489 24.94 2.40 -16.09
N ASN A 490 25.86 3.14 -16.71
CA ASN A 490 26.90 2.64 -17.59
C ASN A 490 28.29 2.78 -17.00
N TYR A 491 28.37 2.95 -15.69
CA TYR A 491 29.62 3.23 -15.00
C TYR A 491 30.03 2.08 -14.09
N PHE A 492 31.34 1.92 -13.90
CA PHE A 492 31.91 0.86 -13.06
C PHE A 492 32.99 1.45 -12.16
N SER A 493 33.03 1.06 -10.88
CA SER A 493 34.18 1.34 -10.03
C SER A 493 35.20 0.24 -10.19
N ALA A 494 36.47 0.60 -10.26
CA ALA A 494 37.55 -0.36 -10.43
C ALA A 494 38.72 -0.03 -9.52
N CYS A 495 39.27 -1.07 -8.90
CA CYS A 495 40.46 -0.99 -8.07
C CYS A 495 41.68 -1.49 -8.85
N LEU A 496 42.69 -0.63 -8.97
CA LEU A 496 43.97 -0.92 -9.62
C LEU A 496 45.10 -0.44 -8.71
N GLU A 497 45.99 -1.36 -8.32
CA GLU A 497 47.12 -1.08 -7.42
C GLU A 497 46.67 -0.50 -6.06
N GLY A 498 45.57 -1.00 -5.50
CA GLY A 498 44.99 -0.50 -4.25
C GLY A 498 44.27 0.85 -4.34
N ARG A 499 44.25 1.50 -5.50
CA ARG A 499 43.57 2.78 -5.76
C ARG A 499 42.28 2.58 -6.53
N TRP A 500 41.28 3.41 -6.27
CA TRP A 500 39.96 3.30 -6.88
C TRP A 500 39.73 4.41 -7.91
N GLY A 501 39.16 4.03 -9.05
CA GLY A 501 38.71 4.96 -10.09
C GLY A 501 37.34 4.57 -10.65
N ILE A 502 36.87 5.34 -11.63
CA ILE A 502 35.58 5.13 -12.29
C ILE A 502 35.82 4.92 -13.78
N LEU A 503 35.25 3.85 -14.30
CA LEU A 503 35.25 3.47 -15.71
C LEU A 503 33.89 3.77 -16.33
N ASP A 504 33.90 4.11 -17.62
CA ASP A 504 32.71 4.02 -18.47
C ASP A 504 32.45 2.58 -18.96
N SER A 505 31.40 2.45 -19.77
CA SER A 505 30.95 1.19 -20.37
C SER A 505 31.89 0.63 -21.45
N ASP A 506 32.80 1.46 -21.96
CA ASP A 506 33.86 1.07 -22.89
C ASP A 506 35.18 0.74 -22.17
N GLY A 507 35.19 0.79 -20.82
CA GLY A 507 36.34 0.47 -20.00
C GLY A 507 37.41 1.57 -19.95
N GLN A 508 37.06 2.79 -20.35
CA GLN A 508 37.93 3.97 -20.25
C GLN A 508 37.77 4.62 -18.89
N TRP A 509 38.85 5.20 -18.35
CA TRP A 509 38.79 5.95 -17.10
C TRP A 509 38.08 7.28 -17.32
N LEU A 510 36.89 7.43 -16.73
CA LEU A 510 36.27 8.75 -16.52
C LEU A 510 36.98 9.49 -15.39
N ARG A 511 37.42 8.72 -14.39
CA ARG A 511 38.25 9.21 -13.30
C ARG A 511 39.33 8.18 -13.00
N GLU A 512 40.59 8.58 -13.17
CA GLU A 512 41.73 7.71 -12.90
C GLU A 512 41.82 7.31 -11.40
N PRO A 513 42.43 6.16 -11.08
CA PRO A 513 42.60 5.70 -9.71
C PRO A 513 43.30 6.70 -8.80
N PHE A 514 42.64 7.12 -7.73
CA PHE A 514 43.19 8.04 -6.73
C PHE A 514 43.37 7.37 -5.35
N ASP A 515 44.24 7.97 -4.54
CA ASP A 515 44.49 7.52 -3.17
C ASP A 515 43.27 7.89 -2.29
N GLN A 516 42.78 6.90 -1.53
CA GLN A 516 41.62 6.93 -0.62
C GLN A 516 40.21 6.81 -1.24
N ALA A 517 39.65 5.60 -1.15
CA ALA A 517 38.39 5.26 -0.48
C ALA A 517 38.11 3.77 -0.74
N PRO A 518 37.93 2.90 0.28
CA PRO A 518 37.43 1.54 0.03
C PRO A 518 36.01 1.65 -0.55
N ALA A 519 35.84 1.22 -1.80
CA ALA A 519 34.51 1.11 -2.38
C ALA A 519 33.78 -0.07 -1.71
N GLU A 520 33.08 0.24 -0.63
CA GLU A 520 31.96 -0.56 -0.17
C GLU A 520 30.73 0.38 -0.19
N ARG A 521 29.89 0.12 -1.20
CA ARG A 521 28.59 0.68 -1.63
C ARG A 521 27.85 1.55 -0.58
N ARG A 522 27.09 2.63 -0.89
CA ARG A 522 25.99 2.76 -1.87
C ARG A 522 25.63 4.23 -2.16
N PHE A 523 25.13 4.43 -3.39
CA PHE A 523 24.40 5.60 -3.87
C PHE A 523 23.02 5.71 -3.21
N VAL A 524 22.52 6.94 -3.12
CA VAL A 524 21.11 7.22 -2.80
C VAL A 524 20.29 7.00 -4.06
N GLN A 525 19.32 6.09 -4.00
CA GLN A 525 18.35 5.88 -5.08
C GLN A 525 17.46 7.14 -5.18
N GLY A 526 17.54 7.84 -6.31
CA GLY A 526 16.75 9.04 -6.63
C GLY A 526 17.51 9.99 -7.55
N GLU A 527 17.14 9.97 -8.84
CA GLU A 527 17.44 10.87 -9.99
C GLU A 527 18.81 11.58 -10.18
N GLU A 528 19.78 11.51 -9.26
CA GLU A 528 20.99 12.33 -9.36
C GLU A 528 22.26 11.52 -9.10
N ARG A 529 23.02 11.25 -10.17
CA ARG A 529 24.49 11.22 -10.32
C ARG A 529 25.38 10.59 -9.22
N ALA A 530 26.46 9.93 -9.63
CA ALA A 530 27.37 9.26 -8.71
C ALA A 530 28.04 10.23 -7.69
N LEU A 531 28.07 9.86 -6.40
CA LEU A 531 28.82 10.59 -5.38
C LEU A 531 30.25 10.05 -5.25
N VAL A 532 31.21 10.96 -5.10
CA VAL A 532 32.61 10.64 -4.84
C VAL A 532 33.03 11.29 -3.53
N PHE A 533 33.70 10.53 -2.67
CA PHE A 533 34.24 11.02 -1.41
C PHE A 533 35.75 11.15 -1.54
N HIS A 534 36.26 12.37 -1.47
CA HIS A 534 37.69 12.67 -1.51
C HIS A 534 37.97 14.04 -0.93
N ASP A 535 39.23 14.29 -0.56
CA ASP A 535 39.67 15.53 0.07
C ASP A 535 38.80 15.90 1.28
N ASP A 536 38.41 14.89 2.08
CA ASP A 536 37.56 15.05 3.25
C ASP A 536 36.15 15.64 2.97
N LEU A 537 35.71 15.64 1.71
CA LEU A 537 34.43 16.18 1.24
C LEU A 537 33.67 15.17 0.36
N ALA A 538 32.37 15.42 0.20
CA ALA A 538 31.51 14.77 -0.77
C ALA A 538 31.39 15.62 -2.04
N TRP A 539 31.44 14.93 -3.19
CA TRP A 539 31.41 15.51 -4.52
C TRP A 539 30.37 14.81 -5.36
N ARG A 540 29.74 15.55 -6.28
CA ARG A 540 28.86 15.02 -7.33
C ARG A 540 29.66 14.79 -8.59
N LEU A 541 29.54 13.61 -9.20
CA LEU A 541 30.10 13.29 -10.51
C LEU A 541 29.14 13.72 -11.61
N GLU A 542 29.65 14.36 -12.64
CA GLU A 542 28.92 14.77 -13.84
C GLU A 542 29.03 13.70 -14.94
N GLU A 543 28.16 13.75 -15.95
CA GLU A 543 28.15 12.74 -17.05
C GLU A 543 29.46 12.69 -17.84
N ASP A 544 30.18 13.81 -17.91
CA ASP A 544 31.48 13.93 -18.58
C ASP A 544 32.66 13.43 -17.72
N GLY A 545 32.38 12.89 -16.52
CA GLY A 545 33.39 12.42 -15.57
C GLY A 545 34.01 13.51 -14.71
N SER A 546 33.66 14.78 -14.90
CA SER A 546 34.07 15.86 -14.01
C SER A 546 33.35 15.75 -12.66
N SER A 547 33.91 16.35 -11.61
CA SER A 547 33.26 16.35 -10.28
C SER A 547 33.15 17.76 -9.72
N GLN A 548 32.03 18.06 -9.07
CA GLN A 548 31.77 19.33 -8.40
C GLN A 548 31.51 19.08 -6.90
N PRO A 549 31.88 20.00 -6.00
CA PRO A 549 31.56 19.87 -4.59
C PRO A 549 30.04 19.70 -4.39
N LEU A 550 29.64 18.80 -3.50
CA LEU A 550 28.24 18.60 -3.18
C LEU A 550 27.71 19.84 -2.43
N ALA A 551 26.53 20.35 -2.83
CA ALA A 551 25.87 21.45 -2.13
C ALA A 551 25.63 21.12 -0.66
N ALA A 552 25.80 22.10 0.24
CA ALA A 552 25.75 21.90 1.68
C ALA A 552 24.40 21.37 2.16
N GLU A 553 23.30 21.88 1.60
CA GLU A 553 21.93 21.46 1.89
C GLU A 553 21.72 20.00 1.49
N ARG A 554 22.28 19.61 0.33
CA ARG A 554 22.18 18.23 -0.15
C ARG A 554 23.01 17.28 0.71
N ALA A 555 24.22 17.70 1.10
CA ALA A 555 25.05 16.95 2.03
C ALA A 555 24.35 16.75 3.38
N LEU A 556 23.69 17.80 3.90
CA LEU A 556 22.90 17.74 5.14
C LEU A 556 21.73 16.76 5.00
N GLN A 557 20.96 16.84 3.91
CA GLN A 557 19.85 15.90 3.66
C GLN A 557 20.32 14.46 3.63
N ILE A 558 21.46 14.18 2.99
CA ILE A 558 21.97 12.81 2.85
C ILE A 558 22.46 12.30 4.20
N VAL A 559 23.24 13.07 4.95
CA VAL A 559 23.71 12.62 6.27
C VAL A 559 22.55 12.43 7.24
N ASP A 560 21.55 13.32 7.20
CA ASP A 560 20.41 13.24 8.12
C ASP A 560 19.47 12.07 7.80
N ARG A 561 19.17 11.86 6.52
CA ARG A 561 18.29 10.77 6.07
C ARG A 561 18.98 9.40 6.10
N TYR A 562 20.27 9.34 5.75
CA TYR A 562 20.97 8.09 5.49
C TYR A 562 21.97 7.63 6.56
N ALA A 563 22.13 8.37 7.67
CA ALA A 563 22.99 7.95 8.79
C ALA A 563 22.69 6.53 9.29
N GLN A 564 21.42 6.10 9.24
CA GLN A 564 20.99 4.77 9.68
C GLN A 564 21.13 3.65 8.64
N PHE A 565 21.45 3.96 7.38
CA PHE A 565 21.43 3.02 6.25
C PHE A 565 22.82 2.52 5.80
N GLY A 566 23.82 2.61 6.69
CA GLY A 566 25.13 1.96 6.48
C GLY A 566 26.21 2.82 5.82
N LEU A 567 26.16 4.15 5.96
CA LEU A 567 27.30 5.02 5.65
C LEU A 567 28.48 4.70 6.58
N SER A 568 29.68 4.52 6.02
CA SER A 568 30.91 4.37 6.81
C SER A 568 31.27 5.66 7.55
N GLU A 569 32.07 5.56 8.62
CA GLU A 569 32.52 6.73 9.41
C GLU A 569 33.18 7.81 8.55
N VAL A 570 33.98 7.41 7.56
CA VAL A 570 34.66 8.33 6.64
C VAL A 570 33.64 9.07 5.76
N GLN A 571 32.63 8.37 5.23
CA GLN A 571 31.59 8.98 4.39
C GLN A 571 30.73 9.96 5.18
N GLN A 572 30.37 9.59 6.42
CA GLN A 572 29.65 10.49 7.31
C GLN A 572 30.48 11.75 7.58
N ALA A 573 31.76 11.60 7.92
CA ALA A 573 32.64 12.75 8.15
C ALA A 573 32.79 13.65 6.91
N CYS A 574 32.82 13.07 5.70
CA CYS A 574 32.86 13.85 4.46
C CYS A 574 31.54 14.61 4.21
N LEU A 575 30.39 13.98 4.41
CA LEU A 575 29.09 14.65 4.25
C LEU A 575 28.88 15.75 5.28
N GLN A 576 29.26 15.52 6.54
CA GLN A 576 29.21 16.51 7.61
C GLN A 576 30.09 17.72 7.27
N ARG A 577 31.30 17.48 6.75
CA ARG A 577 32.20 18.55 6.30
C ARG A 577 31.66 19.28 5.07
N SER A 578 31.06 18.59 4.11
CA SER A 578 30.38 19.21 2.96
C SER A 578 29.15 20.03 3.35
N ALA A 579 28.41 19.60 4.38
CA ALA A 579 27.27 20.34 4.92
C ALA A 579 27.71 21.58 5.72
N GLY A 580 28.94 21.60 6.22
CA GLY A 580 29.56 22.75 6.88
C GLY A 580 28.71 23.28 8.04
N ASP A 581 28.46 24.59 8.03
CA ASP A 581 27.72 25.28 9.08
C ASP A 581 26.30 24.75 9.26
N LEU A 582 25.65 24.25 8.20
CA LEU A 582 24.30 23.67 8.29
C LEU A 582 24.28 22.41 9.17
N TRP A 583 25.29 21.56 9.04
CA TRP A 583 25.45 20.39 9.91
C TRP A 583 25.79 20.81 11.34
N LEU A 584 26.71 21.76 11.51
CA LEU A 584 27.08 22.26 12.84
C LEU A 584 25.89 22.89 13.56
N ALA A 585 25.02 23.62 12.84
CA ALA A 585 23.82 24.22 13.40
C ALA A 585 22.82 23.15 13.87
N LEU A 586 22.61 22.10 13.08
CA LEU A 586 21.72 20.98 13.42
C LEU A 586 22.27 20.13 14.59
N ASP A 587 23.55 19.78 14.56
CA ASP A 587 24.21 19.02 15.63
C ASP A 587 24.19 19.77 16.97
N ALA A 588 24.54 21.07 16.93
CA ALA A 588 24.51 21.92 18.12
C ALA A 588 23.09 22.01 18.70
N HIS A 589 22.07 22.19 17.85
CA HIS A 589 20.68 22.23 18.28
C HIS A 589 20.23 20.91 18.92
N ARG A 590 20.49 19.77 18.27
CA ARG A 590 20.13 18.44 18.80
C ARG A 590 20.78 18.15 20.15
N ARG A 591 22.08 18.44 20.27
CA ARG A 591 22.82 18.25 21.53
C ARG A 591 22.35 19.23 22.61
N GLY A 592 21.96 20.44 22.22
CA GLY A 592 21.36 21.44 23.10
C GLY A 592 20.00 20.98 23.64
N LEU A 593 19.13 20.46 22.76
CA LEU A 593 17.82 19.92 23.12
C LEU A 593 17.94 18.69 24.03
N ALA A 594 18.84 17.75 23.71
CA ALA A 594 19.10 16.59 24.57
C ALA A 594 19.59 17.01 25.97
N ALA A 595 20.39 18.08 26.06
CA ALA A 595 20.82 18.62 27.34
C ALA A 595 19.65 19.30 28.10
N LEU A 596 18.75 20.01 27.40
CA LEU A 596 17.53 20.58 27.98
C LEU A 596 16.63 19.50 28.58
N GLU A 597 16.41 18.38 27.87
CA GLU A 597 15.58 17.26 28.34
C GLU A 597 16.13 16.65 29.64
N THR A 598 17.46 16.60 29.77
CA THR A 598 18.13 16.15 30.99
C THR A 598 18.30 17.25 32.05
N GLN A 599 17.74 18.45 31.82
CA GLN A 599 17.87 19.64 32.68
C GLN A 599 19.33 20.10 32.92
N ASP A 600 20.23 19.80 31.99
CA ASP A 600 21.63 20.24 32.01
C ASP A 600 21.77 21.61 31.31
N TYR A 601 21.28 22.65 31.98
CA TYR A 601 21.18 24.00 31.41
C TYR A 601 22.55 24.65 31.11
N GLU A 602 23.58 24.31 31.89
CA GLU A 602 24.96 24.79 31.70
C GLU A 602 25.53 24.29 30.38
N LYS A 603 25.19 23.06 29.98
CA LYS A 603 25.56 22.49 28.68
C LYS A 603 24.63 22.94 27.56
N ALA A 604 23.34 23.04 27.83
CA ALA A 604 22.33 23.38 26.82
C ALA A 604 22.51 24.79 26.25
N ARG A 605 22.72 25.80 27.12
CA ARG A 605 22.79 27.21 26.69
C ARG A 605 23.86 27.48 25.62
N PRO A 606 25.15 27.13 25.79
CA PRO A 606 26.15 27.43 24.78
C PRO A 606 25.89 26.70 23.45
N LEU A 607 25.32 25.48 23.50
CA LEU A 607 24.98 24.71 22.29
C LEU A 607 23.82 25.35 21.51
N LEU A 608 22.77 25.79 22.20
CA LEU A 608 21.64 26.46 21.56
C LEU A 608 22.03 27.86 21.03
N LEU A 609 22.87 28.61 21.75
CA LEU A 609 23.42 29.86 21.23
C LEU A 609 24.26 29.64 19.97
N GLN A 610 25.12 28.62 19.97
CA GLN A 610 25.88 28.23 18.79
C GLN A 610 24.97 27.88 17.60
N ALA A 611 23.90 27.12 17.84
CA ALA A 611 22.96 26.77 16.78
C ALA A 611 22.30 28.02 16.16
N VAL A 612 21.91 28.99 16.99
CA VAL A 612 21.36 30.28 16.54
C VAL A 612 22.37 31.11 15.77
N GLU A 613 23.62 31.18 16.24
CA GLU A 613 24.72 31.87 15.54
C GLU A 613 25.00 31.28 14.15
N LEU A 614 24.80 29.97 14.00
CA LEU A 614 24.92 29.25 12.73
C LEU A 614 23.64 29.28 11.88
N GLY A 615 22.60 30.01 12.30
CA GLY A 615 21.38 30.25 11.53
C GLY A 615 20.24 29.25 11.75
N ASN A 616 20.33 28.34 12.73
CA ASN A 616 19.20 27.50 13.12
C ASN A 616 18.20 28.31 13.96
N SER A 617 17.09 28.69 13.33
CA SER A 617 16.03 29.48 13.95
C SER A 617 15.16 28.71 14.93
N ASP A 618 15.11 27.38 14.85
CA ASP A 618 14.32 26.56 15.78
C ASP A 618 14.89 26.63 17.20
N ALA A 619 16.22 26.70 17.31
CA ALA A 619 16.93 26.88 18.58
C ALA A 619 16.56 28.18 19.32
N LEU A 620 16.00 29.19 18.64
CA LEU A 620 15.52 30.43 19.28
C LEU A 620 14.36 30.15 20.26
N ASN A 621 13.45 29.26 19.91
CA ASN A 621 12.35 28.89 20.81
C ASN A 621 12.88 28.20 22.07
N ASP A 622 13.84 27.29 21.90
CA ASP A 622 14.39 26.50 22.99
C ASP A 622 15.23 27.34 23.95
N LEU A 623 15.94 28.36 23.44
CA LEU A 623 16.56 29.39 24.27
C LEU A 623 15.50 30.17 25.07
N GLY A 624 14.38 30.53 24.45
CA GLY A 624 13.25 31.16 25.14
C GLY A 624 12.74 30.29 26.29
N CYS A 625 12.53 29.00 26.05
CA CYS A 625 12.13 28.04 27.07
C CYS A 625 13.16 27.92 28.21
N LEU A 626 14.46 27.87 27.88
CA LEU A 626 15.55 27.82 28.86
C LEU A 626 15.50 29.06 29.77
N LEU A 627 15.40 30.26 29.20
CA LEU A 627 15.33 31.50 29.96
C LEU A 627 14.08 31.56 30.86
N ASP A 628 12.94 31.13 30.34
CA ASP A 628 11.66 31.15 31.07
C ASP A 628 11.67 30.21 32.30
N HIS A 629 12.25 29.01 32.16
CA HIS A 629 12.19 27.97 33.19
C HIS A 629 13.43 27.97 34.10
N ALA A 630 14.63 27.99 33.53
CA ALA A 630 15.87 27.84 34.29
C ALA A 630 16.32 29.18 34.90
N ASP A 631 16.28 30.27 34.13
CA ASP A 631 16.79 31.57 34.57
C ASP A 631 15.72 32.44 35.22
N GLN A 632 14.44 32.08 35.04
CA GLN A 632 13.30 32.91 35.44
C GLN A 632 13.36 34.31 34.80
N ASP A 633 14.03 34.43 33.64
CA ASP A 633 14.11 35.66 32.86
C ASP A 633 13.01 35.67 31.80
N HIS A 634 11.78 35.93 32.26
CA HIS A 634 10.60 35.94 31.40
C HIS A 634 10.65 37.04 30.33
N ALA A 635 11.34 38.16 30.60
CA ALA A 635 11.48 39.26 29.63
C ALA A 635 12.46 38.88 28.51
N GLY A 636 13.57 38.21 28.86
CA GLY A 636 14.49 37.60 27.90
C GLY A 636 13.80 36.51 27.07
N ALA A 637 13.05 35.62 27.73
CA ALA A 637 12.29 34.56 27.05
C ALA A 637 11.33 35.12 26.00
N LEU A 638 10.54 36.14 26.36
CA LEU A 638 9.62 36.83 25.44
C LEU A 638 10.34 37.35 24.18
N ALA A 639 11.52 37.95 24.34
CA ALA A 639 12.30 38.46 23.21
C ALA A 639 12.79 37.34 22.27
N TYR A 640 13.16 36.18 22.81
CA TYR A 640 13.54 35.01 22.00
C TYR A 640 12.34 34.36 21.32
N PHE A 641 11.19 34.23 22.00
CA PHE A 641 9.96 33.76 21.38
C PHE A 641 9.50 34.68 20.24
N GLN A 642 9.65 36.00 20.39
CA GLN A 642 9.34 36.94 19.31
C GLN A 642 10.19 36.67 18.06
N ARG A 643 11.51 36.58 18.24
CA ARG A 643 12.43 36.29 17.13
C ARG A 643 12.16 34.94 16.47
N ALA A 644 11.85 33.92 17.26
CA ALA A 644 11.49 32.59 16.75
C ALA A 644 10.16 32.62 15.97
N SER A 645 9.17 33.35 16.46
CA SER A 645 7.88 33.54 15.78
C SER A 645 8.03 34.35 14.48
N ASP A 646 8.87 35.37 14.47
CA ASP A 646 9.16 36.17 13.26
C ASP A 646 9.87 35.31 12.20
N ALA A 647 10.64 34.30 12.62
CA ALA A 647 11.25 33.28 11.76
C ALA A 647 10.28 32.17 11.31
N GLY A 648 8.99 32.23 11.71
CA GLY A 648 7.94 31.30 11.28
C GLY A 648 7.60 30.19 12.25
N SER A 649 8.22 30.13 13.43
CA SER A 649 7.94 29.07 14.41
C SER A 649 6.51 29.15 14.96
N ALA A 650 5.73 28.09 14.73
CA ALA A 650 4.37 27.96 15.26
C ALA A 650 4.36 27.76 16.79
N LEU A 651 5.33 27.03 17.32
CA LEU A 651 5.50 26.79 18.75
C LEU A 651 5.85 28.09 19.50
N ALA A 652 6.72 28.91 18.92
CA ALA A 652 7.05 30.21 19.51
C ALA A 652 5.85 31.18 19.49
N ALA A 653 5.05 31.17 18.43
CA ALA A 653 3.80 31.94 18.38
C ALA A 653 2.85 31.52 19.51
N ARG A 654 2.69 30.22 19.78
CA ARG A 654 1.92 29.74 20.94
C ARG A 654 2.50 30.25 22.25
N ASN A 655 3.81 30.16 22.44
CA ASN A 655 4.48 30.62 23.67
C ASN A 655 4.33 32.13 23.91
N LEU A 656 4.35 32.95 22.85
CA LEU A 656 4.00 34.38 22.95
C LEU A 656 2.56 34.58 23.39
N GLY A 657 1.63 33.81 22.82
CA GLY A 657 0.22 33.80 23.22
C GLY A 657 0.07 33.59 24.73
N ASP A 658 0.76 32.60 25.26
CA ASP A 658 0.80 32.30 26.69
C ASP A 658 1.44 33.40 27.54
N CYS A 659 2.54 33.99 27.07
CA CYS A 659 3.20 35.10 27.77
C CYS A 659 2.27 36.29 27.93
N TYR A 660 1.59 36.71 26.85
CA TYR A 660 0.64 37.83 26.91
C TYR A 660 -0.64 37.49 27.69
N ARG A 661 -1.10 36.23 27.65
CA ARG A 661 -2.26 35.76 28.43
C ARG A 661 -2.00 35.84 29.93
N GLN A 662 -0.80 35.47 30.38
CA GLN A 662 -0.42 35.38 31.79
C GLN A 662 0.33 36.62 32.32
N GLY A 663 0.78 37.52 31.43
CA GLY A 663 1.66 38.63 31.81
C GLY A 663 3.09 38.18 32.15
N ARG A 664 3.59 37.10 31.54
CA ARG A 664 4.97 36.63 31.74
C ARG A 664 5.92 37.48 30.89
N GLY A 665 6.81 38.23 31.55
CA GLY A 665 7.79 39.11 30.89
C GLY A 665 7.20 40.37 30.25
N CYS A 666 5.88 40.60 30.37
CA CYS A 666 5.16 41.71 29.79
C CYS A 666 3.90 42.06 30.60
N ALA A 667 3.24 43.17 30.26
CA ALA A 667 1.89 43.42 30.78
C ALA A 667 0.91 42.43 30.15
N GLN A 668 -0.07 41.96 30.94
CA GLN A 668 -1.13 41.10 30.42
C GLN A 668 -1.90 41.81 29.31
N ASP A 669 -2.01 41.17 28.14
CA ASP A 669 -2.70 41.70 26.96
C ASP A 669 -3.44 40.55 26.25
N ARG A 670 -4.75 40.50 26.44
CA ARG A 670 -5.56 39.42 25.87
C ARG A 670 -5.72 39.51 24.35
N ALA A 671 -5.64 40.72 23.77
CA ALA A 671 -5.76 40.88 22.32
C ALA A 671 -4.51 40.33 21.63
N LEU A 672 -3.32 40.63 22.18
CA LEU A 672 -2.07 40.03 21.69
C LEU A 672 -2.02 38.52 21.94
N ALA A 673 -2.51 38.05 23.09
CA ALA A 673 -2.61 36.62 23.36
C ALA A 673 -3.43 35.89 22.29
N ARG A 674 -4.62 36.43 21.96
CA ARG A 674 -5.49 35.89 20.91
C ARG A 674 -4.79 35.90 19.55
N HIS A 675 -4.17 37.01 19.16
CA HIS A 675 -3.47 37.15 17.89
C HIS A 675 -2.38 36.09 17.70
N TYR A 676 -1.54 35.90 18.72
CA TYR A 676 -0.43 34.95 18.64
C TYR A 676 -0.89 33.48 18.70
N LEU A 677 -1.95 33.17 19.45
CA LEU A 677 -2.55 31.84 19.45
C LEU A 677 -3.21 31.52 18.10
N GLN A 678 -3.89 32.48 17.46
CA GLN A 678 -4.41 32.34 16.09
C GLN A 678 -3.27 32.07 15.10
N LEU A 679 -2.21 32.87 15.14
CA LEU A 679 -1.04 32.70 14.28
C LEU A 679 -0.39 31.31 14.46
N ALA A 680 -0.38 30.78 15.68
CA ALA A 680 0.11 29.43 15.94
C ALA A 680 -0.75 28.36 15.23
N THR A 681 -2.07 28.51 15.26
CA THR A 681 -2.99 27.58 14.56
C THR A 681 -2.86 27.65 13.04
N GLU A 682 -2.71 28.85 12.47
CA GLU A 682 -2.51 29.06 11.02
C GLU A 682 -1.20 28.44 10.52
N ARG A 683 -0.17 28.42 11.37
CA ARG A 683 1.12 27.76 11.10
C ARG A 683 1.13 26.27 11.46
N GLY A 684 -0.01 25.69 11.76
CA GLY A 684 -0.18 24.25 11.96
C GLY A 684 0.09 23.73 13.36
N HIS A 685 0.27 24.59 14.37
CA HIS A 685 0.37 24.14 15.77
C HIS A 685 -1.02 23.80 16.34
N ARG A 686 -1.45 22.57 16.05
CA ARG A 686 -2.78 22.04 16.41
C ARG A 686 -3.17 22.20 17.90
N PRO A 687 -2.28 22.01 18.89
CA PRO A 687 -2.63 22.21 20.29
C PRO A 687 -3.08 23.63 20.65
N ALA A 688 -2.65 24.67 19.91
CA ALA A 688 -3.07 26.05 20.16
C ALA A 688 -4.58 26.27 19.97
N HIS A 689 -5.29 25.38 19.24
CA HIS A 689 -6.74 25.47 19.11
C HIS A 689 -7.45 25.40 20.46
N LEU A 690 -6.97 24.56 21.39
CA LEU A 690 -7.58 24.44 22.72
C LEU A 690 -7.39 25.73 23.53
N GLU A 691 -6.17 26.26 23.54
CA GLU A 691 -5.83 27.48 24.31
C GLU A 691 -6.54 28.72 23.75
N LEU A 692 -6.66 28.81 22.42
CA LEU A 692 -7.42 29.86 21.77
C LEU A 692 -8.92 29.74 22.08
N ALA A 693 -9.47 28.54 22.02
CA ALA A 693 -10.89 28.30 22.31
C ALA A 693 -11.24 28.66 23.77
N GLN A 694 -10.39 28.29 24.72
CA GLN A 694 -10.54 28.66 26.13
C GLN A 694 -10.51 30.17 26.33
N LEU A 695 -9.55 30.87 25.69
CA LEU A 695 -9.48 32.33 25.75
C LEU A 695 -10.75 32.99 25.20
N LEU A 696 -11.23 32.53 24.04
CA LEU A 696 -12.46 33.05 23.43
C LEU A 696 -13.70 32.78 24.29
N PHE A 697 -13.74 31.62 24.95
CA PHE A 697 -14.82 31.22 25.85
C PHE A 697 -14.85 32.09 27.13
N GLU A 698 -13.69 32.31 27.76
CA GLU A 698 -13.54 33.15 28.96
C GLU A 698 -13.91 34.61 28.73
N GLU A 699 -13.68 35.11 27.51
CA GLU A 699 -13.99 36.49 27.13
C GLU A 699 -15.48 36.71 26.81
N GLU A 700 -16.28 35.63 26.78
CA GLU A 700 -17.69 35.63 26.34
C GLU A 700 -17.87 36.35 25.00
N ALA A 701 -16.83 36.35 24.16
CA ALA A 701 -16.72 37.27 23.03
C ALA A 701 -17.36 36.68 21.77
N ASP A 702 -17.05 35.42 21.45
CA ASP A 702 -17.53 34.72 20.26
C ASP A 702 -17.60 33.22 20.52
N TYR A 703 -18.76 32.74 20.98
CA TYR A 703 -19.00 31.32 21.25
C TYR A 703 -19.02 30.46 19.98
N ASP A 704 -19.27 31.05 18.82
CA ASP A 704 -19.27 30.32 17.55
C ASP A 704 -17.84 30.03 17.09
N LEU A 705 -16.96 31.03 17.21
CA LEU A 705 -15.53 30.85 16.95
C LEU A 705 -14.87 29.96 18.02
N ALA A 706 -15.27 30.10 19.29
CA ALA A 706 -14.81 29.20 20.36
C ALA A 706 -15.23 27.75 20.07
N LEU A 707 -16.47 27.52 19.62
CA LEU A 707 -16.93 26.18 19.23
C LEU A 707 -16.08 25.60 18.10
N GLN A 708 -15.84 26.35 17.02
CA GLN A 708 -15.01 25.88 15.90
C GLN A 708 -13.61 25.45 16.36
N HIS A 709 -12.99 26.23 17.23
CA HIS A 709 -11.66 25.89 17.74
C HIS A 709 -11.69 24.76 18.78
N PHE A 710 -12.73 24.63 19.61
CA PHE A 710 -12.89 23.44 20.46
C PHE A 710 -13.15 22.17 19.64
N GLU A 711 -13.88 22.25 18.53
CA GLU A 711 -14.08 21.12 17.60
C GLU A 711 -12.77 20.74 16.91
N ALA A 712 -11.97 21.74 16.50
CA ALA A 712 -10.62 21.51 15.98
C ALA A 712 -9.70 20.89 17.05
N ALA A 713 -9.76 21.37 18.29
CA ALA A 713 -9.02 20.79 19.42
C ALA A 713 -9.46 19.35 19.72
N TRP A 714 -10.75 19.05 19.60
CA TRP A 714 -11.28 17.69 19.71
C TRP A 714 -10.82 16.78 18.58
N ARG A 715 -10.66 17.31 17.37
CA ARG A 715 -10.22 16.55 16.20
C ARG A 715 -8.71 16.29 16.21
N TYR A 716 -7.92 17.27 16.61
CA TYR A 716 -6.48 17.31 16.42
C TYR A 716 -5.63 17.37 17.70
N GLY A 717 -6.26 17.48 18.87
CA GLY A 717 -5.61 17.73 20.16
C GLY A 717 -6.29 17.00 21.33
N ASP A 718 -6.29 17.62 22.51
CA ASP A 718 -6.80 17.01 23.74
C ASP A 718 -8.35 16.99 23.78
N LYS A 719 -8.91 15.81 23.48
CA LYS A 719 -10.35 15.54 23.51
C LYS A 719 -10.94 15.71 24.91
N ASP A 720 -10.20 15.34 25.94
CA ASP A 720 -10.70 15.39 27.31
C ASP A 720 -10.87 16.84 27.78
N ALA A 721 -9.89 17.68 27.47
CA ALA A 721 -9.92 19.09 27.84
C ALA A 721 -10.98 19.92 27.08
N SER A 722 -11.46 19.44 25.92
CA SER A 722 -12.47 20.12 25.09
C SER A 722 -13.89 19.58 25.29
N ALA A 723 -14.06 18.35 25.76
CA ALA A 723 -15.34 17.64 25.86
C ALA A 723 -16.43 18.41 26.62
N ASN A 724 -16.12 18.92 27.82
CA ASN A 724 -17.12 19.62 28.64
C ASN A 724 -17.54 20.96 28.04
N TYR A 725 -16.60 21.71 27.43
CA TYR A 725 -16.88 22.96 26.75
C TYR A 725 -17.75 22.73 25.51
N LEU A 726 -17.43 21.71 24.71
CA LEU A 726 -18.25 21.30 23.56
C LEU A 726 -19.65 20.88 24.00
N GLY A 727 -19.75 20.04 25.03
CA GLY A 727 -21.03 19.65 25.61
C GLY A 727 -21.86 20.86 26.01
N TRP A 728 -21.26 21.82 26.71
CA TRP A 728 -21.94 23.05 27.14
C TRP A 728 -22.39 23.94 25.98
N LEU A 729 -21.51 24.16 25.00
CA LEU A 729 -21.76 25.00 23.84
C LEU A 729 -22.90 24.44 22.97
N HIS A 730 -22.93 23.12 22.77
CA HIS A 730 -24.04 22.47 22.08
C HIS A 730 -25.35 22.53 22.88
N GLU A 731 -25.30 22.44 24.21
CA GLU A 731 -26.51 22.68 25.03
C GLU A 731 -27.03 24.13 24.90
N GLN A 732 -26.16 25.14 24.81
CA GLN A 732 -26.60 26.53 24.61
C GLN A 732 -27.31 26.73 23.26
N ARG A 733 -26.98 25.86 22.29
CA ARG A 733 -27.61 25.82 20.96
C ARG A 733 -28.80 24.85 20.90
N GLU A 734 -29.22 24.31 22.03
CA GLU A 734 -30.30 23.32 22.13
C GLU A 734 -30.03 22.00 21.38
N ASP A 735 -28.77 21.74 21.00
CA ASP A 735 -28.32 20.48 20.38
C ASP A 735 -27.90 19.48 21.48
N TYR A 736 -28.90 19.04 22.23
CA TYR A 736 -28.70 18.12 23.35
C TYR A 736 -28.18 16.74 22.91
N ALA A 737 -28.40 16.33 21.66
CA ALA A 737 -27.91 15.08 21.13
C ALA A 737 -26.38 15.11 20.99
N GLN A 738 -25.86 16.15 20.36
CA GLN A 738 -24.43 16.35 20.23
C GLN A 738 -23.78 16.67 21.58
N ALA A 739 -24.45 17.44 22.45
CA ALA A 739 -23.96 17.69 23.80
C ALA A 739 -23.75 16.40 24.61
N ARG A 740 -24.71 15.47 24.56
CA ARG A 740 -24.59 14.16 25.23
C ARG A 740 -23.41 13.35 24.72
N ARG A 741 -23.12 13.40 23.41
CA ARG A 741 -21.97 12.70 22.83
C ARG A 741 -20.66 13.17 23.48
N TYR A 742 -20.51 14.47 23.69
CA TYR A 742 -19.32 15.02 24.34
C TYR A 742 -19.28 14.72 25.84
N TYR A 743 -20.39 14.87 26.56
CA TYR A 743 -20.44 14.51 27.98
C TYR A 743 -20.14 13.03 28.23
N GLN A 744 -20.66 12.13 27.39
CA GLN A 744 -20.35 10.69 27.45
C GLN A 744 -18.85 10.39 27.35
N HIS A 745 -18.10 11.22 26.61
CA HIS A 745 -16.65 11.11 26.57
C HIS A 745 -16.02 11.44 27.92
N SER A 746 -16.43 12.57 28.53
CA SER A 746 -15.95 13.01 29.85
C SER A 746 -16.25 11.98 30.96
N LEU A 747 -17.40 11.28 30.86
CA LEU A 747 -17.81 10.29 31.87
C LEU A 747 -16.84 9.12 32.03
N ARG A 748 -16.02 8.81 31.02
CA ARG A 748 -15.02 7.72 31.12
C ARG A 748 -13.97 7.95 32.19
N ARG A 749 -13.84 9.18 32.69
CA ARG A 749 -12.88 9.58 33.73
C ARG A 749 -13.52 9.98 35.06
N GLY A 750 -14.84 9.78 35.22
CA GLY A 750 -15.57 10.15 36.45
C GLY A 750 -15.77 11.66 36.60
N ASP A 751 -16.23 12.31 35.52
CA ASP A 751 -16.49 13.74 35.49
C ASP A 751 -17.89 14.08 36.05
N GLY A 752 -17.92 14.61 37.27
CA GLY A 752 -19.15 14.95 37.99
C GLY A 752 -19.97 16.06 37.32
N TYR A 753 -19.32 16.96 36.58
CA TYR A 753 -20.00 18.01 35.82
C TYR A 753 -20.79 17.41 34.66
N ALA A 754 -20.18 16.51 33.89
CA ALA A 754 -20.86 15.82 32.80
C ALA A 754 -22.01 14.92 33.30
N HIS A 755 -21.82 14.24 34.45
CA HIS A 755 -22.90 13.49 35.09
C HIS A 755 -24.08 14.39 35.49
N TRP A 756 -23.79 15.55 36.08
CA TRP A 756 -24.83 16.53 36.45
C TRP A 756 -25.61 17.02 35.21
N ARG A 757 -24.91 17.38 34.13
CA ARG A 757 -25.55 17.86 32.89
C ARG A 757 -26.46 16.81 32.26
N MET A 758 -25.98 15.57 32.13
CA MET A 758 -26.82 14.48 31.62
C MET A 758 -28.03 14.19 32.53
N GLY A 759 -27.85 14.26 33.86
CA GLY A 759 -28.94 14.13 34.83
C GLY A 759 -30.05 15.15 34.61
N ARG A 760 -29.69 16.43 34.42
CA ARG A 760 -30.66 17.51 34.14
C ARG A 760 -31.36 17.35 32.79
N GLN A 761 -30.65 16.90 31.75
CA GLN A 761 -31.28 16.64 30.46
C GLN A 761 -32.38 15.57 30.57
N TYR A 762 -32.12 14.45 31.27
CA TYR A 762 -33.13 13.42 31.50
C TYR A 762 -34.26 13.88 32.43
N LEU A 763 -33.95 14.70 33.43
CA LEU A 763 -34.93 15.23 34.38
C LEU A 763 -35.98 16.11 33.68
N HIS A 764 -35.53 16.97 32.77
CA HIS A 764 -36.38 17.95 32.09
C HIS A 764 -36.80 17.51 30.67
N GLY A 765 -36.28 16.38 30.17
CA GLY A 765 -36.58 15.89 28.82
C GLY A 765 -35.93 16.72 27.70
N LEU A 766 -34.75 17.29 27.95
CA LEU A 766 -34.04 18.13 26.97
C LEU A 766 -33.46 17.25 25.85
N GLY A 767 -33.96 17.44 24.63
CA GLY A 767 -33.62 16.63 23.46
C GLY A 767 -34.03 15.16 23.58
N GLY A 768 -35.08 14.84 24.35
CA GLY A 768 -35.54 13.48 24.57
C GLY A 768 -36.85 13.42 25.35
N LYS A 769 -37.15 12.27 25.96
CA LYS A 769 -38.27 12.13 26.91
C LYS A 769 -37.75 12.27 28.34
N VAL A 770 -38.60 12.81 29.22
CA VAL A 770 -38.33 12.81 30.66
C VAL A 770 -38.13 11.36 31.13
N ASP A 771 -36.99 11.09 31.78
CA ASP A 771 -36.62 9.80 32.34
C ASP A 771 -36.06 9.97 33.76
N PRO A 772 -36.93 9.94 34.78
CA PRO A 772 -36.51 10.18 36.17
C PRO A 772 -35.60 9.07 36.72
N GLY A 773 -35.63 7.86 36.12
CA GLY A 773 -34.76 6.76 36.53
C GLY A 773 -33.32 7.04 36.13
N LYS A 774 -33.09 7.38 34.87
CA LYS A 774 -31.76 7.78 34.39
C LYS A 774 -31.27 9.09 34.99
N ALA A 775 -32.17 10.05 35.20
CA ALA A 775 -31.84 11.28 35.90
C ALA A 775 -31.30 11.00 37.31
N ARG A 776 -31.96 10.09 38.06
CA ARG A 776 -31.51 9.68 39.40
C ARG A 776 -30.13 9.04 39.36
N GLU A 777 -29.88 8.13 38.42
CA GLU A 777 -28.58 7.47 38.27
C GLU A 777 -27.44 8.48 38.02
N HIS A 778 -27.60 9.34 37.02
CA HIS A 778 -26.58 10.34 36.68
C HIS A 778 -26.37 11.37 37.80
N LEU A 779 -27.43 11.86 38.44
CA LEU A 779 -27.32 12.82 39.55
C LEU A 779 -26.68 12.18 40.79
N GLN A 780 -26.99 10.91 41.11
CA GLN A 780 -26.32 10.19 42.20
C GLN A 780 -24.83 10.00 41.94
N GLN A 781 -24.45 9.73 40.69
CA GLN A 781 -23.04 9.60 40.32
C GLN A 781 -22.31 10.96 40.42
N ALA A 782 -22.92 12.05 39.94
CA ALA A 782 -22.38 13.40 40.12
C ALA A 782 -22.16 13.75 41.60
N CYS A 783 -23.10 13.36 42.47
CA CYS A 783 -22.98 13.56 43.91
C CYS A 783 -21.87 12.70 44.53
N THR A 784 -21.66 11.48 44.04
CA THR A 784 -20.54 10.60 44.46
C THR A 784 -19.19 11.21 44.08
N GLU A 785 -19.14 11.86 42.93
CA GLU A 785 -17.99 12.61 42.41
C GLU A 785 -17.86 14.02 43.01
N GLN A 786 -18.69 14.33 44.04
CA GLN A 786 -18.66 15.58 44.81
C GLN A 786 -18.96 16.83 43.98
N TYR A 787 -19.71 16.71 42.89
CA TYR A 787 -20.18 17.85 42.12
C TYR A 787 -21.41 18.48 42.81
N GLU A 788 -21.17 19.59 43.50
CA GLU A 788 -22.12 20.14 44.49
C GLU A 788 -23.45 20.63 43.90
N ASP A 789 -23.46 21.17 42.68
CA ASP A 789 -24.71 21.64 42.04
C ASP A 789 -25.72 20.50 41.82
N ALA A 790 -25.26 19.24 41.76
CA ALA A 790 -26.15 18.09 41.61
C ALA A 790 -26.95 17.77 42.89
N TYR A 791 -26.53 18.26 44.06
CA TYR A 791 -27.18 17.96 45.35
C TYR A 791 -28.63 18.45 45.38
N LEU A 792 -28.88 19.66 44.88
CA LEU A 792 -30.23 20.23 44.85
C LEU A 792 -31.12 19.50 43.85
N ASP A 793 -30.63 19.26 42.63
CA ASP A 793 -31.38 18.57 41.58
C ASP A 793 -31.75 17.12 42.00
N LEU A 794 -30.83 16.42 42.68
CA LEU A 794 -31.12 15.09 43.24
C LEU A 794 -32.15 15.16 44.36
N ALA A 795 -32.03 16.15 45.26
CA ALA A 795 -33.00 16.33 46.35
C ALA A 795 -34.41 16.58 45.79
N GLU A 796 -34.54 17.44 44.78
CA GLU A 796 -35.83 17.73 44.15
C GLU A 796 -36.46 16.53 43.46
N LEU A 797 -35.65 15.74 42.75
CA LEU A 797 -36.11 14.51 42.12
C LEU A 797 -36.64 13.50 43.13
N LEU A 798 -35.94 13.32 44.26
CA LEU A 798 -36.33 12.37 45.31
C LEU A 798 -37.55 12.82 46.13
N LEU A 799 -37.75 14.13 46.31
CA LEU A 799 -38.91 14.68 47.03
C LEU A 799 -40.26 14.28 46.39
N GLY A 800 -40.25 14.01 45.08
CA GLY A 800 -41.42 13.55 44.33
C GLY A 800 -41.93 12.15 44.73
N ASN A 801 -41.12 11.35 45.42
CA ASN A 801 -41.48 10.00 45.88
C ASN A 801 -41.50 9.92 47.41
N ALA A 802 -42.65 9.57 47.99
CA ALA A 802 -42.82 9.46 49.44
C ALA A 802 -41.82 8.50 50.12
N ALA A 803 -41.35 7.47 49.42
CA ALA A 803 -40.37 6.52 49.95
C ALA A 803 -38.95 7.10 50.08
N ASP A 804 -38.62 8.12 49.28
CA ASP A 804 -37.26 8.68 49.19
C ASP A 804 -37.12 10.03 49.92
N GLN A 805 -38.19 10.54 50.57
CA GLN A 805 -38.25 11.89 51.14
C GLN A 805 -37.23 12.15 52.28
N GLU A 806 -36.87 11.14 53.06
CA GLU A 806 -35.85 11.30 54.11
C GLU A 806 -34.46 11.51 53.48
N GLN A 807 -34.10 10.69 52.48
CA GLN A 807 -32.88 10.84 51.70
C GLN A 807 -32.85 12.18 50.93
N ALA A 808 -34.00 12.61 50.42
CA ALA A 808 -34.12 13.89 49.71
C ALA A 808 -33.76 15.09 50.59
N LEU A 809 -34.20 15.08 51.85
CA LEU A 809 -33.90 16.16 52.81
C LEU A 809 -32.42 16.12 53.29
N GLU A 810 -31.78 14.95 53.28
CA GLU A 810 -30.33 14.84 53.53
C GLU A 810 -29.52 15.50 52.40
N TRP A 811 -29.89 15.27 51.14
CA TRP A 811 -29.25 15.93 49.99
C TRP A 811 -29.53 17.43 49.96
N LEU A 812 -30.76 17.86 50.28
CA LEU A 812 -31.08 19.28 50.42
C LEU A 812 -30.23 19.96 51.51
N ARG A 813 -29.99 19.27 52.63
CA ARG A 813 -29.08 19.77 53.66
C ARG A 813 -27.65 19.91 53.15
N LYS A 814 -27.13 18.92 52.42
CA LYS A 814 -25.80 19.02 51.77
C LYS A 814 -25.73 20.18 50.78
N ALA A 815 -26.79 20.41 50.00
CA ALA A 815 -26.89 21.55 49.09
C ALA A 815 -26.86 22.90 49.85
N LEU A 816 -27.51 22.99 51.01
CA LEU A 816 -27.44 24.17 51.88
C LEU A 816 -26.05 24.38 52.48
N ASP A 817 -25.41 23.32 52.96
CA ASP A 817 -24.08 23.36 53.55
C ASP A 817 -23.01 23.77 52.51
N ALA A 818 -23.19 23.34 51.25
CA ALA A 818 -22.36 23.73 50.10
C ALA A 818 -22.72 25.11 49.50
N GLY A 819 -23.82 25.73 49.93
CA GLY A 819 -24.25 27.03 49.42
C GLY A 819 -24.77 27.02 47.97
N VAL A 820 -25.30 25.87 47.50
CA VAL A 820 -25.85 25.71 46.16
C VAL A 820 -26.99 26.71 45.93
N ALA A 821 -26.96 27.38 44.77
CA ALA A 821 -27.97 28.37 44.39
C ALA A 821 -29.39 27.77 44.43
N GLY A 822 -30.36 28.49 45.00
CA GLY A 822 -31.75 28.05 45.13
C GLY A 822 -32.04 27.08 46.28
N ALA A 823 -31.03 26.45 46.90
CA ALA A 823 -31.26 25.45 47.96
C ALA A 823 -31.97 26.03 49.19
N ARG A 824 -31.61 27.27 49.57
CA ARG A 824 -32.23 27.98 50.70
C ARG A 824 -33.69 28.32 50.45
N GLU A 825 -33.98 28.88 49.28
CA GLU A 825 -35.34 29.24 48.87
C GLU A 825 -36.21 27.99 48.86
N ARG A 826 -35.69 26.89 48.30
CA ARG A 826 -36.38 25.60 48.26
C ARG A 826 -36.65 25.03 49.65
N ALA A 827 -35.71 25.12 50.57
CA ALA A 827 -35.90 24.70 51.95
C ALA A 827 -36.98 25.55 52.67
N GLU A 828 -36.99 26.86 52.46
CA GLU A 828 -38.00 27.78 53.02
C GLU A 828 -39.40 27.47 52.48
N GLU A 829 -39.54 27.16 51.18
CA GLU A 829 -40.80 26.73 50.56
C GLU A 829 -41.34 25.44 51.20
N LEU A 830 -40.50 24.41 51.34
CA LEU A 830 -40.91 23.14 51.94
C LEU A 830 -41.32 23.32 53.41
N LEU A 831 -40.61 24.16 54.17
CA LEU A 831 -40.97 24.48 55.55
C LEU A 831 -42.30 25.24 55.67
N ALA A 832 -42.69 26.03 54.67
CA ALA A 832 -44.00 26.67 54.62
C ALA A 832 -45.15 25.67 54.43
N MET A 833 -44.91 24.56 53.71
CA MET A 833 -45.89 23.48 53.47
C MET A 833 -46.12 22.55 54.67
N ARG A 834 -45.27 22.64 55.70
CA ARG A 834 -45.28 21.84 56.96
C ARG A 834 -46.62 21.82 57.72
N ARG A 835 -47.53 22.76 57.46
CA ARG A 835 -48.84 22.86 58.13
C ARG A 835 -49.83 21.76 57.72
N GLN A 836 -49.52 20.96 56.69
CA GLN A 836 -50.35 19.82 56.28
C GLN A 836 -49.93 18.53 57.01
N PRO A 837 -50.85 17.79 57.64
CA PRO A 837 -50.51 16.58 58.38
C PRO A 837 -50.06 15.45 57.43
N GLY A 838 -48.85 14.90 57.64
CA GLY A 838 -48.30 13.78 56.86
C GLY A 838 -46.88 13.38 57.28
N PRO A 839 -46.31 12.30 56.71
CA PRO A 839 -44.96 11.81 57.02
C PRO A 839 -43.87 12.87 56.75
N LEU A 840 -43.98 13.61 55.65
CA LEU A 840 -43.06 14.69 55.26
C LEU A 840 -43.00 15.82 56.31
N ALA A 841 -44.13 16.17 56.93
CA ALA A 841 -44.17 17.23 57.94
C ALA A 841 -43.26 16.92 59.14
N ARG A 842 -43.17 15.65 59.58
CA ARG A 842 -42.28 15.24 60.67
C ARG A 842 -40.80 15.28 60.30
N LEU A 843 -40.47 15.09 59.02
CA LEU A 843 -39.10 15.19 58.53
C LEU A 843 -38.67 16.66 58.40
N LEU A 844 -39.58 17.53 57.95
CA LEU A 844 -39.37 18.98 57.89
C LEU A 844 -39.15 19.63 59.26
N ASP A 845 -39.75 19.07 60.32
CA ASP A 845 -39.45 19.45 61.71
C ASP A 845 -37.97 19.25 62.07
N ARG A 846 -37.38 18.15 61.59
CA ARG A 846 -35.96 17.82 61.81
C ARG A 846 -35.03 18.67 60.95
N LEU A 847 -35.40 18.95 59.70
CA LEU A 847 -34.59 19.83 58.81
C LEU A 847 -34.53 21.28 59.32
N ARG A 848 -35.56 21.76 60.02
CA ARG A 848 -35.60 23.11 60.60
C ARG A 848 -34.70 23.27 61.83
N GLN A 849 -34.53 22.20 62.60
CA GLN A 849 -33.67 22.17 63.78
C GLN A 849 -32.22 22.15 63.34
#